data_AF-A0A4Y9FNH0-F1
#
_entry.id   AF-A0A4Y9FNH0-F1
#
_cell.length_a   1.000
_cell.length_b   1.000
_cell.length_c   1.000
_cell.angle_alpha   90.00
_cell.angle_beta   90.00
_cell.angle_gamma   90.00
#
_symmetry.space_group_name_H-M   'P 1'
#
loop_
_entity.id
_entity.type
_entity.pdbx_description
1 polymer ?
#
loop_
_entity_poly.entity_id
_entity_poly.type
_entity_poly.pdbx_seq_one_letter_code
_entity_poly.pdbx_strand_id
1 'polypeptide(L)'
;MELRRLRGLAPTSVRRAVKRLLRSPRRQAADLLASGAFDAAYYAAVTGAAGLTPQQAAEHYVTTRAGTWLSPHPLIELESLPLRIRQAMEHPEGIDRFLRYLRLDAARRHRWSPLFDPRNPALDGKDPLAELARWRDDDPVPVTPGYVGTPPTLGEARAAIVAFMREHRHQFEATLPPRRPGWDESETRRWIAAMESRALDTADTLVSVVMPALNRADTIRAAVDSVLAQTHGNLELIVIDDGSTDATPDIVREYARRDDRVRLVTGPHAGVGAARNLGIEHATGEFVAFLDSDNTWVPRFVELSLAGLAAAPEAVASHAGARLHAGDGEVAYRGGPVQWDDLQLGNSIDINIIVVRASALRAVGPFDPAIRRWVDYDLVLRLAAAGPLEYLPFVGCDYDDRPAEGRITQRESLHWQWAVRERNLVDWRAASDGLIARTAGRVSVIIVVADKAKSSAHTILRLLEGGPEDLEVLVIDNGSPAAVGRALTAEFLSEPRVRYLRLPTNNNFALAANYGASQSTGEHLVFVDSDADPRDGWVGALLHRKAETGALGVQALLTNDDGTVQNAGYGFFQEGTRPSALLAGLPLRDAERADLTGLTAVSASALLLDAREFVALRGFDALYANGFEDLDLCLRARERFGDGAHFACAADAVVVHAPDTSEQRRRRDPENQRLFASRWGESTFPDDAWRYDAIGLRVAGLEDSGDGPLPHVVPARAIAPTTHGGGSPALRWAIKTGVPNTRGGDLWGDLPFADSLARSLEKRGQQVVVDRYPARGRATSPLDDVVLAIRGRHPLEPQPGAVNILWVISRPGEVTRQELAGFDAVFAASATWASWMSQESGRRVEVLLQATDPERFHPDVAAAPGREDVLFVGGARPIEFGRAIVGSALRAGAALALWGPGWDRIAPECARGAALGPHEAPSAYRSAEIVLNDHFADMAEWGFVNNRTFDVIACATPMISDPVAGLELFGGAVATASSDEEMKKLLTDRSWRPSPERMRELSAMVRAEHSFDARAATLLETALSLWHGDDGTGEPAGSGERAS
;
A
#
# COMPACT_ATOMS: atom_id res chain seq x y z
N MET A 1 14.50 12.80 -48.78
CA MET A 1 14.17 13.25 -50.15
C MET A 1 13.63 12.14 -51.05
N GLU A 2 13.95 10.86 -50.81
CA GLU A 2 13.49 9.73 -51.65
C GLU A 2 11.99 9.38 -51.55
N LEU A 3 11.31 9.67 -50.44
CA LEU A 3 9.86 9.45 -50.30
C LEU A 3 8.98 10.34 -51.20
N ARG A 4 9.53 11.40 -51.82
CA ARG A 4 8.78 12.28 -52.72
C ARG A 4 8.58 11.70 -54.13
N ARG A 5 9.38 10.72 -54.55
CA ARG A 5 9.33 10.14 -55.92
C ARG A 5 8.25 9.06 -56.12
N LEU A 6 7.63 8.53 -55.06
CA LEU A 6 6.60 7.48 -55.15
C LEU A 6 5.16 7.99 -55.27
N ARG A 7 4.94 9.29 -55.51
CA ARG A 7 3.60 9.91 -55.56
C ARG A 7 2.72 9.44 -56.73
N GLY A 8 3.28 8.74 -57.73
CA GLY A 8 2.57 8.34 -58.95
C GLY A 8 1.80 7.02 -58.88
N LEU A 9 2.27 6.00 -58.13
CA LEU A 9 1.86 4.60 -58.38
C LEU A 9 1.29 3.82 -57.19
N ALA A 10 1.12 4.42 -56.00
CA ALA A 10 0.61 3.70 -54.84
C ALA A 10 -0.93 3.82 -54.64
N PRO A 11 -1.64 2.75 -54.22
CA PRO A 11 -3.09 2.75 -53.91
C PRO A 11 -3.49 3.80 -52.87
N THR A 12 -4.75 4.24 -52.89
CA THR A 12 -5.30 5.30 -52.01
C THR A 12 -5.08 5.01 -50.51
N SER A 13 -5.05 3.73 -50.12
CA SER A 13 -4.72 3.26 -48.76
C SER A 13 -3.28 3.55 -48.36
N VAL A 14 -2.31 3.32 -49.27
CA VAL A 14 -0.88 3.61 -49.07
C VAL A 14 -0.63 5.12 -49.10
N ARG A 15 -1.33 5.88 -49.95
CA ARG A 15 -1.25 7.35 -49.92
C ARG A 15 -1.80 7.95 -48.63
N ARG A 16 -2.87 7.39 -48.05
CA ARG A 16 -3.37 7.78 -46.71
C ARG A 16 -2.42 7.40 -45.58
N ALA A 17 -1.76 6.24 -45.69
CA ALA A 17 -0.73 5.81 -44.74
C ALA A 17 0.51 6.73 -44.81
N VAL A 18 1.00 7.05 -46.00
CA VAL A 18 2.15 7.96 -46.22
C VAL A 18 1.80 9.43 -45.89
N LYS A 19 0.55 9.89 -46.07
CA LYS A 19 0.08 11.21 -45.59
C LYS A 19 -0.10 11.28 -44.06
N ARG A 20 -0.33 10.13 -43.40
CA ARG A 20 -0.32 10.01 -41.94
C ARG A 20 1.12 10.05 -41.41
N LEU A 21 1.99 9.21 -41.98
CA LEU A 21 3.44 9.08 -41.70
C LEU A 21 4.29 10.34 -41.96
N LEU A 22 3.73 11.42 -42.54
CA LEU A 22 4.44 12.64 -42.96
C LEU A 22 3.77 13.93 -42.48
N ARG A 23 3.08 13.95 -41.34
CA ARG A 23 2.69 15.24 -40.72
C ARG A 23 3.88 15.84 -39.99
N SER A 24 4.26 17.08 -40.32
CA SER A 24 5.38 17.75 -39.66
C SER A 24 5.06 18.01 -38.19
N PRO A 25 6.03 17.88 -37.26
CA PRO A 25 5.87 18.25 -35.85
C PRO A 25 5.23 19.63 -35.64
N ARG A 26 5.60 20.59 -36.49
CA ARG A 26 5.01 21.93 -36.58
C ARG A 26 3.48 21.96 -36.74
N ARG A 27 2.92 21.06 -37.55
CA ARG A 27 1.47 20.96 -37.74
C ARG A 27 0.79 20.37 -36.51
N GLN A 28 1.36 19.31 -35.93
CA GLN A 28 0.81 18.71 -34.71
C GLN A 28 0.83 19.72 -33.54
N ALA A 29 1.90 20.51 -33.43
CA ALA A 29 2.02 21.58 -32.45
C ALA A 29 0.94 22.66 -32.63
N ALA A 30 0.67 23.07 -33.88
CA ALA A 30 -0.40 24.02 -34.17
C ALA A 30 -1.79 23.44 -33.84
N ASP A 31 -2.06 22.18 -34.18
CA ASP A 31 -3.32 21.50 -33.85
C ASP A 31 -3.51 21.34 -32.33
N LEU A 32 -2.41 21.09 -31.60
CA LEU A 32 -2.39 20.99 -30.14
C LEU A 32 -2.68 22.34 -29.47
N LEU A 33 -2.02 23.42 -29.88
CA LEU A 33 -2.29 24.77 -29.39
C LEU A 33 -3.73 25.22 -29.68
N ALA A 34 -4.19 25.03 -30.91
CA ALA A 34 -5.55 25.41 -31.32
C ALA A 34 -6.65 24.65 -30.57
N SER A 35 -6.31 23.50 -29.96
CA SER A 35 -7.27 22.69 -29.20
C SER A 35 -7.49 23.17 -27.77
N GLY A 36 -6.63 24.03 -27.21
CA GLY A 36 -6.65 24.37 -25.78
C GLY A 36 -6.05 23.31 -24.85
N ALA A 37 -5.73 22.11 -25.35
CA ALA A 37 -5.12 21.04 -24.55
C ALA A 37 -3.63 21.23 -24.26
N PHE A 38 -3.03 22.38 -24.61
CA PHE A 38 -1.64 22.70 -24.32
C PHE A 38 -1.48 24.12 -23.79
N ASP A 39 -0.84 24.20 -22.64
CA ASP A 39 -0.55 25.45 -21.96
C ASP A 39 0.95 25.76 -22.07
N ALA A 40 1.27 26.71 -22.95
CA ALA A 40 2.66 27.06 -23.22
C ALA A 40 3.37 27.72 -22.02
N ALA A 41 2.64 28.49 -21.21
CA ALA A 41 3.20 29.16 -20.04
C ALA A 41 3.55 28.13 -18.95
N TYR A 42 2.63 27.19 -18.70
CA TYR A 42 2.86 26.03 -17.84
C TYR A 42 4.05 25.21 -18.34
N TYR A 43 4.05 24.83 -19.63
CA TYR A 43 5.11 24.00 -20.20
C TYR A 43 6.50 24.66 -20.09
N ALA A 44 6.59 25.95 -20.41
CA ALA A 44 7.85 26.70 -20.25
C ALA A 44 8.30 26.74 -18.79
N ALA A 45 7.37 26.92 -17.85
CA ALA A 45 7.67 26.99 -16.43
C ALA A 45 8.18 25.65 -15.84
N VAL A 46 7.63 24.51 -16.28
CA VAL A 46 8.05 23.18 -15.80
C VAL A 46 9.30 22.64 -16.51
N THR A 47 9.54 23.04 -17.76
CA THR A 47 10.73 22.58 -18.52
C THR A 47 11.93 23.51 -18.42
N GLY A 48 11.75 24.75 -17.92
CA GLY A 48 12.82 25.76 -17.92
C GLY A 48 13.15 26.31 -19.32
N ALA A 49 12.38 25.95 -20.35
CA ALA A 49 12.52 26.47 -21.71
C ALA A 49 11.96 27.90 -21.83
N ALA A 50 12.44 28.79 -20.98
CA ALA A 50 12.05 30.20 -20.98
C ALA A 50 12.45 30.86 -22.31
N GLY A 51 11.60 31.74 -22.84
CA GLY A 51 11.85 32.48 -24.09
C GLY A 51 11.36 31.81 -25.37
N LEU A 52 10.82 30.59 -25.32
CA LEU A 52 10.12 30.00 -26.47
C LEU A 52 8.76 30.68 -26.69
N THR A 53 8.42 31.01 -27.95
CA THR A 53 7.04 31.35 -28.31
C THR A 53 6.10 30.16 -28.07
N PRO A 54 4.77 30.36 -27.89
CA PRO A 54 3.84 29.24 -27.69
C PRO A 54 3.95 28.14 -28.75
N GLN A 55 4.13 28.53 -30.02
CA GLN A 55 4.36 27.61 -31.13
C GLN A 55 5.64 26.80 -30.97
N GLN A 56 6.75 27.44 -30.59
CA GLN A 56 8.03 26.75 -30.36
C GLN A 56 7.96 25.83 -29.14
N ALA A 57 7.26 26.23 -28.08
CA ALA A 57 7.03 25.41 -26.89
C ALA A 57 6.25 24.14 -27.25
N ALA A 58 5.17 24.26 -28.03
CA ALA A 58 4.40 23.11 -28.51
C ALA A 58 5.20 22.23 -29.47
N GLU A 59 6.01 22.81 -30.36
CA GLU A 59 6.92 22.04 -31.23
C GLU A 59 7.97 21.29 -30.42
N HIS A 60 8.52 21.93 -29.40
CA HIS A 60 9.44 21.30 -28.44
C HIS A 60 8.75 20.12 -27.76
N TYR A 61 7.58 20.32 -27.14
CA TYR A 61 6.79 19.24 -26.54
C TYR A 61 6.52 18.10 -27.53
N VAL A 62 6.12 18.41 -28.76
CA VAL A 62 5.83 17.39 -29.76
C VAL A 62 7.10 16.57 -30.11
N THR A 63 8.28 17.17 -30.09
CA THR A 63 9.52 16.50 -30.48
C THR A 63 10.22 15.79 -29.33
N THR A 64 10.08 16.28 -28.09
CA THR A 64 10.82 15.79 -26.92
C THR A 64 9.97 15.01 -25.91
N ARG A 65 8.64 14.90 -26.11
CA ARG A 65 7.73 14.17 -25.19
C ARG A 65 8.00 12.68 -25.03
N ALA A 66 8.69 12.04 -25.98
CA ALA A 66 8.91 10.60 -25.95
C ALA A 66 9.77 10.24 -24.72
N GLY A 67 9.13 9.60 -23.72
CA GLY A 67 9.78 9.18 -22.48
C GLY A 67 9.75 10.19 -21.31
N THR A 68 9.24 11.41 -21.50
CA THR A 68 9.27 12.44 -20.42
C THR A 68 8.01 12.49 -19.56
N TRP A 69 6.90 11.87 -19.98
CA TRP A 69 5.60 11.85 -19.27
C TRP A 69 5.14 13.24 -18.78
N LEU A 70 5.57 14.31 -19.45
CA LEU A 70 5.17 15.67 -19.13
C LEU A 70 3.72 15.90 -19.54
N SER A 71 2.94 16.47 -18.64
CA SER A 71 1.56 16.86 -18.92
C SER A 71 1.54 18.06 -19.89
N PRO A 72 0.66 18.10 -20.89
CA PRO A 72 0.58 19.24 -21.82
C PRO A 72 -0.14 20.45 -21.20
N HIS A 73 -0.93 20.25 -20.14
CA HIS A 73 -1.78 21.24 -19.50
C HIS A 73 -1.92 20.89 -18.01
N PRO A 74 -1.98 21.85 -17.07
CA PRO A 74 -2.12 21.56 -15.63
C PRO A 74 -3.39 20.75 -15.27
N LEU A 75 -4.44 20.89 -16.08
CA LEU A 75 -5.72 20.18 -15.94
C LEU A 75 -5.79 18.82 -16.66
N ILE A 76 -4.71 18.38 -17.33
CA ILE A 76 -4.66 17.09 -18.02
C ILE A 76 -3.47 16.31 -17.47
N GLU A 77 -3.74 15.18 -16.81
CA GLU A 77 -2.68 14.29 -16.33
C GLU A 77 -2.69 13.00 -17.13
N LEU A 78 -1.56 12.68 -17.78
CA LEU A 78 -1.48 11.54 -18.68
C LEU A 78 -1.81 10.24 -17.96
N GLU A 79 -1.40 10.09 -16.70
CA GLU A 79 -1.71 8.94 -15.83
C GLU A 79 -3.22 8.71 -15.59
N SER A 80 -4.03 9.76 -15.71
CA SER A 80 -5.49 9.67 -15.59
C SER A 80 -6.16 9.14 -16.87
N LEU A 81 -5.44 9.11 -18.00
CA LEU A 81 -5.99 8.69 -19.28
C LEU A 81 -5.94 7.15 -19.47
N PRO A 82 -6.83 6.58 -20.32
CA PRO A 82 -6.79 5.14 -20.62
C PRO A 82 -5.43 4.69 -21.14
N LEU A 83 -4.98 3.48 -20.76
CA LEU A 83 -3.66 2.94 -21.11
C LEU A 83 -3.33 3.04 -22.61
N ARG A 84 -4.29 2.73 -23.48
CA ARG A 84 -4.14 2.84 -24.95
C ARG A 84 -3.83 4.26 -25.44
N ILE A 85 -4.26 5.29 -24.71
CA ILE A 85 -4.01 6.69 -25.03
C ILE A 85 -2.63 7.10 -24.50
N ARG A 86 -2.27 6.66 -23.29
CA ARG A 86 -0.92 6.83 -22.73
C ARG A 86 0.15 6.24 -23.65
N GLN A 87 0.02 4.97 -24.02
CA GLN A 87 0.91 4.29 -24.98
C GLN A 87 0.95 5.00 -26.33
N ALA A 88 -0.16 5.57 -26.79
CA ALA A 88 -0.16 6.33 -28.04
C ALA A 88 0.68 7.62 -27.93
N MET A 89 0.67 8.29 -26.78
CA MET A 89 1.39 9.55 -26.53
C MET A 89 2.91 9.39 -26.55
N GLU A 90 3.43 8.19 -26.28
CA GLU A 90 4.86 7.83 -26.35
C GLU A 90 5.42 7.92 -27.79
N HIS A 91 4.56 7.80 -28.80
CA HIS A 91 4.96 7.83 -30.20
C HIS A 91 4.78 9.22 -30.84
N PRO A 92 5.60 9.61 -31.85
CA PRO A 92 5.47 10.86 -32.59
C PRO A 92 4.08 11.10 -33.23
N GLU A 93 3.31 10.04 -33.50
CA GLU A 93 1.94 10.09 -34.05
C GLU A 93 0.84 10.26 -32.96
N GLY A 94 1.23 10.32 -31.69
CA GLY A 94 0.35 10.26 -30.52
C GLY A 94 -0.61 11.42 -30.34
N ILE A 95 -0.21 12.64 -30.70
CA ILE A 95 -1.02 13.87 -30.50
C ILE A 95 -2.37 13.78 -31.22
N ASP A 96 -2.38 13.31 -32.47
CA ASP A 96 -3.61 13.15 -33.26
C ASP A 96 -4.57 12.11 -32.64
N ARG A 97 -4.04 11.10 -31.92
CA ARG A 97 -4.86 10.12 -31.21
C ARG A 97 -5.40 10.70 -29.90
N PHE A 98 -4.55 11.40 -29.16
CA PHE A 98 -4.90 12.08 -27.92
C PHE A 98 -5.99 13.15 -28.14
N LEU A 99 -5.79 14.10 -29.06
CA LEU A 99 -6.78 15.15 -29.35
C LEU A 99 -8.10 14.59 -29.88
N ARG A 100 -8.05 13.50 -30.66
CA ARG A 100 -9.27 12.81 -31.10
C ARG A 100 -9.97 12.17 -29.92
N TYR A 101 -9.25 11.52 -29.02
CA TYR A 101 -9.82 10.91 -27.82
C TYR A 101 -10.57 11.94 -26.98
N LEU A 102 -9.96 13.10 -26.69
CA LEU A 102 -10.59 14.16 -25.89
C LEU A 102 -11.91 14.69 -26.49
N ARG A 103 -12.12 14.53 -27.80
CA ARG A 103 -13.36 14.92 -28.51
C ARG A 103 -14.44 13.84 -28.50
N LEU A 104 -14.16 12.63 -28.03
CA LEU A 104 -15.14 11.54 -27.99
C LEU A 104 -15.98 11.61 -26.72
N ASP A 105 -17.24 11.17 -26.79
CA ASP A 105 -18.09 10.98 -25.61
C ASP A 105 -17.46 10.01 -24.60
N ALA A 106 -16.64 9.07 -25.07
CA ALA A 106 -15.88 8.18 -24.20
C ALA A 106 -14.94 8.95 -23.26
N ALA A 107 -14.32 10.05 -23.71
CA ALA A 107 -13.47 10.87 -22.85
C ALA A 107 -14.27 11.66 -21.82
N ARG A 108 -15.57 11.90 -22.05
CA ARG A 108 -16.47 12.53 -21.08
C ARG A 108 -16.87 11.59 -19.93
N ARG A 109 -16.60 10.28 -20.06
CA ARG A 109 -16.92 9.28 -19.03
C ARG A 109 -15.79 9.07 -18.01
N HIS A 110 -14.67 9.75 -18.18
CA HIS A 110 -13.47 9.62 -17.35
C HIS A 110 -12.95 11.00 -16.95
N ARG A 111 -12.48 11.16 -15.71
CA ARG A 111 -11.73 12.35 -15.30
C ARG A 111 -10.42 12.47 -16.11
N TRP A 112 -10.03 13.68 -16.49
CA TRP A 112 -8.80 13.93 -17.27
C TRP A 112 -7.60 14.21 -16.36
N SER A 113 -7.85 14.68 -15.16
CA SER A 113 -6.91 14.80 -14.05
C SER A 113 -7.69 14.80 -12.73
N PRO A 114 -7.04 14.71 -11.57
CA PRO A 114 -7.69 14.96 -10.29
C PRO A 114 -8.42 16.32 -10.23
N LEU A 115 -7.87 17.32 -10.94
CA LEU A 115 -8.35 18.71 -10.95
C LEU A 115 -9.35 19.01 -12.08
N PHE A 116 -9.64 18.05 -12.96
CA PHE A 116 -10.56 18.26 -14.08
C PHE A 116 -11.32 16.98 -14.43
N ASP A 117 -12.61 17.01 -14.14
CA ASP A 117 -13.55 15.96 -14.48
C ASP A 117 -14.62 16.48 -15.45
N PRO A 118 -14.64 16.01 -16.70
CA PRO A 118 -15.72 16.30 -17.66
C PRO A 118 -17.14 15.98 -17.17
N ARG A 119 -17.28 15.16 -16.12
CA ARG A 119 -18.55 14.78 -15.50
C ARG A 119 -19.02 15.78 -14.45
N ASN A 120 -18.23 16.82 -14.15
CA ASN A 120 -18.62 17.86 -13.21
C ASN A 120 -19.84 18.63 -13.76
N PRO A 121 -20.90 18.85 -12.95
CA PRO A 121 -22.11 19.57 -13.39
C PRO A 121 -21.86 20.97 -13.98
N ALA A 122 -20.76 21.64 -13.61
CA ALA A 122 -20.37 22.92 -14.19
C ALA A 122 -20.06 22.86 -15.70
N LEU A 123 -19.84 21.66 -16.23
CA LEU A 123 -19.56 21.36 -17.64
C LEU A 123 -20.77 20.79 -18.40
N ASP A 124 -21.94 20.69 -17.78
CA ASP A 124 -23.15 20.15 -18.43
C ASP A 124 -23.51 20.93 -19.68
N GLY A 125 -23.70 20.22 -20.79
CA GLY A 125 -24.00 20.80 -22.11
C GLY A 125 -22.83 21.55 -22.77
N LYS A 126 -21.65 21.63 -22.13
CA LYS A 126 -20.45 22.28 -22.68
C LYS A 126 -19.52 21.27 -23.35
N ASP A 127 -18.58 21.76 -24.15
CA ASP A 127 -17.47 20.94 -24.68
C ASP A 127 -16.25 21.11 -23.77
N PRO A 128 -15.89 20.11 -22.95
CA PRO A 128 -14.79 20.22 -21.98
C PRO A 128 -13.46 20.66 -22.62
N LEU A 129 -13.21 20.27 -23.87
CA LEU A 129 -11.99 20.66 -24.58
C LEU A 129 -11.99 22.14 -24.96
N ALA A 130 -13.11 22.66 -25.47
CA ALA A 130 -13.26 24.08 -25.81
C ALA A 130 -13.21 24.96 -24.55
N GLU A 131 -13.73 24.44 -23.45
CA GLU A 131 -13.75 25.07 -22.14
C GLU A 131 -12.32 25.27 -21.58
N LEU A 132 -11.39 24.31 -21.73
CA LEU A 132 -10.00 24.49 -21.30
C LEU A 132 -9.35 25.80 -21.81
N ALA A 133 -9.66 26.22 -23.04
CA ALA A 133 -9.12 27.44 -23.63
C ALA A 133 -9.70 28.74 -23.04
N ARG A 134 -10.77 28.66 -22.25
CA ARG A 134 -11.51 29.81 -21.71
C ARG A 134 -11.18 30.10 -20.26
N TRP A 135 -10.83 29.08 -19.47
CA TRP A 135 -10.51 29.23 -18.05
C TRP A 135 -9.36 30.23 -17.84
N ARG A 136 -9.52 31.05 -16.82
CA ARG A 136 -8.57 32.02 -16.30
C ARG A 136 -8.02 31.54 -14.97
N ASP A 137 -6.91 32.14 -14.53
CA ASP A 137 -6.26 31.75 -13.28
C ASP A 137 -7.16 31.92 -12.05
N ASP A 138 -8.14 32.83 -12.07
CA ASP A 138 -9.10 33.02 -10.97
C ASP A 138 -10.31 32.06 -11.01
N ASP A 139 -10.48 31.30 -12.10
CA ASP A 139 -11.63 30.42 -12.25
C ASP A 139 -11.44 29.13 -11.45
N PRO A 140 -12.45 28.68 -10.67
CA PRO A 140 -12.40 27.40 -9.98
C PRO A 140 -12.38 26.24 -10.98
N VAL A 141 -11.53 25.26 -10.74
CA VAL A 141 -11.38 24.12 -11.66
C VAL A 141 -12.51 23.10 -11.43
N PRO A 142 -13.08 22.51 -12.50
CA PRO A 142 -14.19 21.56 -12.38
C PRO A 142 -13.68 20.18 -11.93
N VAL A 143 -13.37 20.05 -10.65
CA VAL A 143 -12.88 18.82 -10.01
C VAL A 143 -13.89 17.67 -10.06
N THR A 144 -13.47 16.46 -9.70
CA THR A 144 -14.36 15.29 -9.60
C THR A 144 -15.46 15.52 -8.54
N PRO A 145 -16.73 15.14 -8.76
CA PRO A 145 -17.73 15.12 -7.69
C PRO A 145 -17.24 14.26 -6.50
N GLY A 146 -17.16 14.86 -5.31
CA GLY A 146 -16.54 14.23 -4.13
C GLY A 146 -15.06 14.55 -3.91
N TYR A 147 -14.49 15.52 -4.66
CA TYR A 147 -13.17 16.10 -4.35
C TYR A 147 -13.13 16.63 -2.91
N VAL A 148 -12.03 16.37 -2.21
CA VAL A 148 -11.87 16.72 -0.81
C VAL A 148 -11.30 18.13 -0.70
N GLY A 149 -11.98 18.99 0.07
CA GLY A 149 -11.65 20.40 0.22
C GLY A 149 -12.29 21.29 -0.85
N THR A 150 -12.00 22.59 -0.78
CA THR A 150 -12.54 23.58 -1.73
C THR A 150 -11.84 23.44 -3.08
N PRO A 151 -12.56 23.32 -4.21
CA PRO A 151 -11.94 23.27 -5.53
C PRO A 151 -10.98 24.46 -5.73
N PRO A 152 -9.72 24.22 -6.09
CA PRO A 152 -8.74 25.31 -6.25
C PRO A 152 -9.02 26.09 -7.54
N THR A 153 -8.45 27.28 -7.65
CA THR A 153 -8.45 28.02 -8.92
C THR A 153 -7.42 27.43 -9.90
N LEU A 154 -7.54 27.74 -11.20
CA LEU A 154 -6.53 27.32 -12.18
C LEU A 154 -5.14 27.89 -11.86
N GLY A 155 -5.07 29.12 -11.33
CA GLY A 155 -3.83 29.78 -10.93
C GLY A 155 -3.15 29.06 -9.77
N GLU A 156 -3.92 28.66 -8.76
CA GLU A 156 -3.44 27.87 -7.62
C GLU A 156 -2.93 26.50 -8.06
N ALA A 157 -3.72 25.78 -8.87
CA ALA A 157 -3.33 24.49 -9.45
C ALA A 157 -2.04 24.58 -10.27
N ARG A 158 -1.95 25.60 -11.15
CA ARG A 158 -0.77 25.87 -11.97
C ARG A 158 0.45 26.15 -11.10
N ALA A 159 0.33 27.03 -10.11
CA ALA A 159 1.43 27.41 -9.23
C ALA A 159 1.98 26.20 -8.45
N ALA A 160 1.09 25.39 -7.86
CA ALA A 160 1.47 24.21 -7.10
C ALA A 160 2.21 23.17 -7.95
N ILE A 161 1.67 22.84 -9.14
CA ILE A 161 2.31 21.84 -10.03
C ILE A 161 3.65 22.37 -10.56
N VAL A 162 3.76 23.67 -10.88
CA VAL A 162 5.02 24.27 -11.33
C VAL A 162 6.07 24.25 -10.22
N ALA A 163 5.69 24.60 -8.99
CA ALA A 163 6.59 24.54 -7.84
C ALA A 163 7.11 23.11 -7.63
N PHE A 164 6.21 22.12 -7.63
CA PHE A 164 6.56 20.71 -7.55
C PHE A 164 7.54 20.29 -8.66
N MET A 165 7.26 20.62 -9.92
CA MET A 165 8.11 20.19 -11.05
C MET A 165 9.51 20.85 -11.02
N ARG A 166 9.61 22.10 -10.55
CA ARG A 166 10.91 22.76 -10.38
C ARG A 166 11.75 22.07 -9.31
N GLU A 167 11.13 21.77 -8.17
CA GLU A 167 11.78 21.04 -7.08
C GLU A 167 12.20 19.64 -7.52
N HIS A 168 11.31 18.89 -8.16
CA HIS A 168 11.62 17.56 -8.70
C HIS A 168 12.82 17.60 -9.65
N ARG A 169 12.90 18.59 -10.55
CA ARG A 169 14.02 18.69 -11.48
C ARG A 169 15.32 19.01 -10.76
N HIS A 170 15.29 19.97 -9.83
CA HIS A 170 16.45 20.32 -9.01
C HIS A 170 16.99 19.08 -8.27
N GLN A 171 16.12 18.35 -7.61
CA GLN A 171 16.46 17.10 -6.92
C GLN A 171 17.03 16.04 -7.87
N PHE A 172 16.40 15.84 -9.03
CA PHE A 172 16.89 14.87 -10.02
C PHE A 172 18.30 15.22 -10.50
N GLU A 173 18.55 16.49 -10.83
CA GLU A 173 19.86 16.99 -11.26
C GLU A 173 20.93 16.80 -10.16
N ALA A 174 20.59 17.05 -8.90
CA ALA A 174 21.50 16.89 -7.77
C ALA A 174 21.83 15.43 -7.41
N THR A 175 20.92 14.48 -7.69
CA THR A 175 21.16 13.04 -7.43
C THR A 175 22.05 12.35 -8.44
N LEU A 176 22.22 12.94 -9.63
CA LEU A 176 23.15 12.41 -10.61
C LEU A 176 24.56 12.70 -10.10
N PRO A 177 25.42 11.69 -9.88
CA PRO A 177 26.83 11.98 -9.64
C PRO A 177 27.31 12.82 -10.83
N PRO A 178 28.21 13.79 -10.63
CA PRO A 178 28.68 14.68 -11.70
C PRO A 178 29.62 13.91 -12.65
N ARG A 179 29.12 12.80 -13.21
CA ARG A 179 29.74 11.94 -14.20
C ARG A 179 29.60 12.63 -15.56
N ARG A 180 30.72 13.00 -16.14
CA ARG A 180 30.79 13.69 -17.44
C ARG A 180 31.57 12.82 -18.43
N PRO A 181 31.14 12.74 -19.70
CA PRO A 181 31.87 12.01 -20.73
C PRO A 181 33.17 12.71 -21.16
N GLY A 182 33.40 13.94 -20.70
CA GLY A 182 34.62 14.71 -20.96
C GLY A 182 34.87 15.75 -19.87
N TRP A 183 36.07 16.33 -19.89
CA TRP A 183 36.55 17.32 -18.93
C TRP A 183 36.83 18.66 -19.63
N ASP A 184 36.47 19.79 -19.01
CA ASP A 184 36.77 21.11 -19.57
C ASP A 184 38.20 21.54 -19.23
N GLU A 185 39.14 21.09 -20.05
CA GLU A 185 40.56 21.47 -19.96
C GLU A 185 40.81 22.98 -20.14
N SER A 186 39.85 23.73 -20.67
CA SER A 186 39.96 25.19 -20.78
C SER A 186 39.65 25.86 -19.44
N GLU A 187 38.66 25.35 -18.71
CA GLU A 187 38.33 25.79 -17.35
C GLU A 187 39.48 25.49 -16.40
N THR A 188 40.02 24.27 -16.44
CA THR A 188 41.20 23.88 -15.65
C THR A 188 42.37 24.83 -15.87
N ARG A 189 42.75 25.13 -17.12
CA ARG A 189 43.87 26.05 -17.40
C ARG A 189 43.61 27.46 -16.92
N ARG A 190 42.39 27.98 -17.08
CA ARG A 190 42.02 29.33 -16.58
C ARG A 190 42.11 29.40 -15.06
N TRP A 191 41.60 28.38 -14.37
CA TRP A 191 41.62 28.33 -12.92
C TRP A 191 43.04 28.20 -12.36
N ILE A 192 43.87 27.32 -12.93
CA ILE A 192 45.28 27.18 -12.54
C ILE A 192 46.04 28.51 -12.72
N ALA A 193 45.90 29.16 -13.89
CA ALA A 193 46.55 30.45 -14.13
C ALA A 193 46.08 31.53 -13.14
N ALA A 194 44.82 31.51 -12.73
CA ALA A 194 44.29 32.41 -11.71
C ALA A 194 44.93 32.15 -10.35
N MET A 195 45.08 30.88 -9.94
CA MET A 195 45.75 30.51 -8.67
C MET A 195 47.23 30.90 -8.68
N GLU A 196 47.95 30.62 -9.78
CA GLU A 196 49.36 30.98 -9.94
C GLU A 196 49.57 32.50 -9.88
N SER A 197 48.65 33.30 -10.43
CA SER A 197 48.72 34.76 -10.36
C SER A 197 48.56 35.35 -8.95
N ARG A 198 47.95 34.60 -8.02
CA ARG A 198 47.70 35.05 -6.65
C ARG A 198 48.93 34.90 -5.74
N ALA A 199 49.97 34.18 -6.17
CA ALA A 199 51.22 33.98 -5.43
C ALA A 199 51.00 33.59 -3.95
N LEU A 200 50.09 32.63 -3.72
CA LEU A 200 49.73 32.16 -2.38
C LEU A 200 50.89 31.35 -1.77
N ASP A 201 51.35 31.74 -0.58
CA ASP A 201 52.44 31.06 0.11
C ASP A 201 51.92 29.83 0.86
N THR A 202 52.24 28.64 0.33
CA THR A 202 51.83 27.33 0.87
C THR A 202 53.00 26.35 0.95
N ALA A 203 54.23 26.79 0.66
CA ALA A 203 55.39 25.91 0.49
C ALA A 203 55.76 25.16 1.78
N ASP A 204 55.61 25.82 2.94
CA ASP A 204 55.91 25.25 4.26
C ASP A 204 54.71 24.51 4.89
N THR A 205 53.58 24.41 4.20
CA THR A 205 52.39 23.71 4.70
C THR A 205 52.58 22.19 4.63
N LEU A 206 52.57 21.51 5.78
CA LEU A 206 52.66 20.04 5.84
C LEU A 206 51.30 19.39 5.54
N VAL A 207 51.29 18.42 4.62
CA VAL A 207 50.13 17.59 4.31
C VAL A 207 50.36 16.13 4.70
N SER A 208 49.49 15.57 5.53
CA SER A 208 49.50 14.15 5.88
C SER A 208 48.60 13.36 4.93
N VAL A 209 49.16 12.41 4.21
CA VAL A 209 48.43 11.51 3.31
C VAL A 209 48.18 10.18 4.03
N VAL A 210 46.92 9.83 4.24
CA VAL A 210 46.52 8.57 4.88
C VAL A 210 46.11 7.56 3.81
N MET A 211 46.75 6.39 3.81
CA MET A 211 46.53 5.33 2.82
C MET A 211 46.25 3.97 3.50
N PRO A 212 44.98 3.52 3.57
CA PRO A 212 44.67 2.18 4.07
C PRO A 212 45.01 1.12 3.02
N ALA A 213 45.54 -0.03 3.46
CA ALA A 213 45.90 -1.15 2.61
C ALA A 213 45.55 -2.50 3.26
N LEU A 214 44.94 -3.41 2.48
CA LEU A 214 44.69 -4.79 2.86
C LEU A 214 44.81 -5.68 1.61
N ASN A 215 45.89 -6.47 1.53
CA ASN A 215 46.20 -7.36 0.41
C ASN A 215 46.22 -6.64 -0.96
N ARG A 216 47.17 -5.71 -1.12
CA ARG A 216 47.29 -4.78 -2.26
C ARG A 216 48.69 -4.79 -2.87
N ALA A 217 49.40 -5.92 -2.79
CA ALA A 217 50.79 -6.00 -3.25
C ALA A 217 50.96 -5.67 -4.74
N ASP A 218 49.91 -5.83 -5.54
CA ASP A 218 49.85 -5.56 -6.98
C ASP A 218 49.63 -4.08 -7.32
N THR A 219 48.89 -3.34 -6.50
CA THR A 219 48.53 -1.93 -6.79
C THR A 219 49.30 -0.90 -5.97
N ILE A 220 49.74 -1.25 -4.75
CA ILE A 220 50.21 -0.26 -3.77
C ILE A 220 51.45 0.52 -4.21
N ARG A 221 52.32 -0.07 -5.06
CA ARG A 221 53.51 0.63 -5.57
C ARG A 221 53.13 1.88 -6.37
N ALA A 222 52.16 1.75 -7.28
CA ALA A 222 51.71 2.87 -8.10
C ALA A 222 51.09 3.99 -7.25
N ALA A 223 50.31 3.63 -6.23
CA ALA A 223 49.72 4.58 -5.30
C ALA A 223 50.80 5.36 -4.52
N VAL A 224 51.77 4.66 -3.91
CA VAL A 224 52.89 5.27 -3.18
C VAL A 224 53.74 6.16 -4.10
N ASP A 225 54.11 5.67 -5.28
CA ASP A 225 54.90 6.42 -6.26
C ASP A 225 54.19 7.73 -6.65
N SER A 226 52.86 7.72 -6.80
CA SER A 226 52.08 8.91 -7.16
C SER A 226 52.07 10.00 -6.07
N VAL A 227 52.15 9.60 -4.79
CA VAL A 227 52.27 10.53 -3.66
C VAL A 227 53.68 11.11 -3.57
N LEU A 228 54.71 10.27 -3.75
CA LEU A 228 56.11 10.73 -3.71
C LEU A 228 56.47 11.64 -4.88
N ALA A 229 55.76 11.52 -6.01
CA ALA A 229 55.91 12.34 -7.21
C ALA A 229 55.12 13.67 -7.18
N GLN A 230 54.43 14.01 -6.08
CA GLN A 230 53.76 15.31 -5.95
C GLN A 230 54.76 16.47 -6.03
N THR A 231 54.37 17.56 -6.70
CA THR A 231 55.18 18.79 -6.80
C THR A 231 55.31 19.52 -5.46
N HIS A 232 54.33 19.34 -4.57
CA HIS A 232 54.42 19.80 -3.18
C HIS A 232 55.20 18.78 -2.35
N GLY A 233 56.45 19.09 -2.00
CA GLY A 233 57.36 18.15 -1.34
C GLY A 233 57.16 18.00 0.17
N ASN A 234 56.56 18.99 0.84
CA ASN A 234 56.34 18.99 2.28
C ASN A 234 55.09 18.18 2.66
N LEU A 235 55.21 16.87 2.54
CA LEU A 235 54.17 15.90 2.86
C LEU A 235 54.73 14.71 3.62
N GLU A 236 53.86 14.02 4.35
CA GLU A 236 54.12 12.69 4.92
C GLU A 236 53.09 11.70 4.38
N LEU A 237 53.51 10.47 4.09
CA LEU A 237 52.65 9.38 3.66
C LEU A 237 52.58 8.32 4.77
N ILE A 238 51.40 8.16 5.35
CA ILE A 238 51.11 7.21 6.42
C ILE A 238 50.28 6.08 5.82
N VAL A 239 50.94 4.96 5.56
CA VAL A 239 50.30 3.74 5.06
C VAL A 239 49.89 2.86 6.24
N ILE A 240 48.61 2.52 6.29
CA ILE A 240 48.02 1.68 7.33
C ILE A 240 47.73 0.30 6.77
N ASP A 241 48.55 -0.68 7.15
CA ASP A 241 48.32 -2.08 6.84
C ASP A 241 47.30 -2.68 7.81
N ASP A 242 46.09 -2.92 7.31
CA ASP A 242 44.93 -3.43 8.05
C ASP A 242 44.92 -4.96 8.13
N GLY A 243 46.09 -5.55 8.38
CA GLY A 243 46.26 -7.00 8.52
C GLY A 243 46.46 -7.76 7.21
N SER A 244 47.28 -7.24 6.28
CA SER A 244 47.59 -7.96 5.04
C SER A 244 48.31 -9.28 5.28
N THR A 245 47.99 -10.25 4.43
CA THR A 245 48.57 -11.60 4.39
C THR A 245 49.48 -11.83 3.18
N ASP A 246 49.56 -10.86 2.27
CA ASP A 246 50.44 -10.85 1.10
C ASP A 246 51.69 -9.98 1.32
N ALA A 247 52.41 -9.66 0.24
CA ALA A 247 53.64 -8.87 0.30
C ALA A 247 53.43 -7.35 0.53
N THR A 248 52.20 -6.87 0.72
CA THR A 248 51.88 -5.44 0.89
C THR A 248 52.77 -4.73 1.91
N PRO A 249 52.87 -5.20 3.17
CA PRO A 249 53.67 -4.49 4.17
C PRO A 249 55.18 -4.58 3.88
N ASP A 250 55.66 -5.65 3.23
CA ASP A 250 57.07 -5.75 2.81
C ASP A 250 57.42 -4.67 1.79
N ILE A 251 56.53 -4.44 0.83
CA ILE A 251 56.67 -3.41 -0.21
C ILE A 251 56.75 -2.02 0.43
N VAL A 252 55.85 -1.69 1.36
CA VAL A 252 55.85 -0.36 2.00
C VAL A 252 57.08 -0.17 2.90
N ARG A 253 57.55 -1.21 3.59
CA ARG A 253 58.81 -1.13 4.36
C ARG A 253 60.02 -0.85 3.48
N GLU A 254 60.00 -1.28 2.22
CA GLU A 254 61.04 -0.94 1.23
C GLU A 254 61.08 0.58 0.97
N TYR A 255 59.91 1.21 0.79
CA TYR A 255 59.80 2.66 0.61
C TYR A 255 60.18 3.45 1.86
N ALA A 256 59.69 3.04 3.03
CA ALA A 256 60.00 3.70 4.31
C ALA A 256 61.50 3.69 4.67
N ARG A 257 62.29 2.78 4.09
CA ARG A 257 63.76 2.77 4.24
C ARG A 257 64.48 3.71 3.27
N ARG A 258 63.82 4.12 2.19
CA ARG A 258 64.39 4.92 1.10
C ARG A 258 63.96 6.38 1.14
N ASP A 259 62.78 6.66 1.69
CA ASP A 259 62.20 7.99 1.77
C ASP A 259 61.58 8.18 3.16
N ASP A 260 62.15 9.13 3.93
CA ASP A 260 61.74 9.41 5.31
C ASP A 260 60.31 9.96 5.42
N ARG A 261 59.70 10.36 4.29
CA ARG A 261 58.30 10.78 4.24
C ARG A 261 57.33 9.60 4.37
N VAL A 262 57.76 8.36 4.11
CA VAL A 262 56.89 7.18 4.12
C VAL A 262 56.96 6.47 5.47
N ARG A 263 55.79 6.29 6.08
CA ARG A 263 55.62 5.54 7.34
C ARG A 263 54.64 4.40 7.16
N LEU A 264 55.04 3.20 7.59
CA LEU A 264 54.15 2.05 7.70
C LEU A 264 53.67 1.90 9.15
N VAL A 265 52.37 1.72 9.32
CA VAL A 265 51.75 1.31 10.58
C VAL A 265 50.98 0.02 10.32
N THR A 266 51.23 -1.02 11.11
CA THR A 266 50.60 -2.34 10.95
C THR A 266 49.67 -2.62 12.13
N GLY A 267 48.48 -3.15 11.85
CA GLY A 267 47.51 -3.56 12.87
C GLY A 267 46.78 -4.86 12.48
N PRO A 268 46.00 -5.45 13.41
CA PRO A 268 45.04 -6.49 13.05
C PRO A 268 43.92 -5.92 12.17
N HIS A 269 43.28 -6.76 11.36
CA HIS A 269 42.17 -6.34 10.51
C HIS A 269 41.01 -5.79 11.35
N ALA A 270 40.74 -4.49 11.20
CA ALA A 270 39.72 -3.73 11.93
C ALA A 270 38.76 -2.97 11.00
N GLY A 271 39.00 -3.00 9.69
CA GLY A 271 38.16 -2.37 8.67
C GLY A 271 38.64 -0.97 8.27
N VAL A 272 38.22 -0.52 7.09
CA VAL A 272 38.76 0.68 6.43
C VAL A 272 38.60 1.97 7.24
N GLY A 273 37.47 2.14 7.96
CA GLY A 273 37.25 3.30 8.81
C GLY A 273 38.23 3.36 9.99
N ALA A 274 38.44 2.22 10.66
CA ALA A 274 39.41 2.11 11.75
C ALA A 274 40.85 2.31 11.26
N ALA A 275 41.19 1.74 10.09
CA ALA A 275 42.50 1.96 9.47
C ALA A 275 42.74 3.45 9.17
N ARG A 276 41.77 4.16 8.58
CA ARG A 276 41.89 5.61 8.35
C ARG A 276 42.00 6.41 9.64
N ASN A 277 41.28 6.04 10.69
CA ASN A 277 41.38 6.68 12.01
C ASN A 277 42.79 6.53 12.59
N LEU A 278 43.38 5.34 12.53
CA LEU A 278 44.76 5.12 12.97
C LEU A 278 45.76 5.97 12.16
N GLY A 279 45.52 6.15 10.86
CA GLY A 279 46.28 7.09 10.04
C GLY A 279 46.14 8.54 10.48
N ILE A 280 44.92 8.99 10.80
CA ILE A 280 44.64 10.34 11.30
C ILE A 280 45.32 10.57 12.65
N GLU A 281 45.37 9.57 13.54
CA GLU A 281 46.06 9.67 14.83
C GLU A 281 47.58 9.88 14.68
N HIS A 282 48.16 9.38 13.59
CA HIS A 282 49.57 9.55 13.26
C HIS A 282 49.86 10.80 12.41
N ALA A 283 48.83 11.46 11.88
CA ALA A 283 48.96 12.64 11.04
C ALA A 283 49.37 13.88 11.85
N THR A 284 50.38 14.59 11.38
CA THR A 284 50.94 15.81 12.00
C THR A 284 50.77 17.05 11.13
N GLY A 285 50.28 16.89 9.91
CA GLY A 285 50.06 17.96 8.94
C GLY A 285 48.96 18.93 9.32
N GLU A 286 49.05 20.14 8.78
CA GLU A 286 47.98 21.14 8.86
C GLU A 286 46.75 20.70 8.05
N PHE A 287 46.99 19.92 6.98
CA PHE A 287 45.96 19.31 6.16
C PHE A 287 46.13 17.80 6.10
N VAL A 288 45.01 17.09 5.96
CA VAL A 288 44.94 15.64 5.81
C VAL A 288 44.30 15.32 4.48
N ALA A 289 44.92 14.44 3.72
CA ALA A 289 44.40 13.92 2.45
C ALA A 289 44.34 12.39 2.50
N PHE A 290 43.52 11.78 1.65
CA PHE A 290 43.30 10.34 1.64
C PHE A 290 43.53 9.79 0.23
N LEU A 291 44.23 8.67 0.13
CA LEU A 291 44.40 7.94 -1.12
C LEU A 291 44.24 6.44 -0.86
N ASP A 292 43.32 5.81 -1.56
CA ASP A 292 43.17 4.36 -1.53
C ASP A 292 44.31 3.71 -2.32
N SER A 293 44.80 2.58 -1.81
CA SER A 293 45.97 1.85 -2.32
C SER A 293 45.86 1.29 -3.75
N ASP A 294 44.71 1.44 -4.42
CA ASP A 294 44.43 1.06 -5.80
C ASP A 294 44.24 2.25 -6.76
N ASN A 295 44.39 3.48 -6.26
CA ASN A 295 44.25 4.72 -7.02
C ASN A 295 45.58 5.50 -7.10
N THR A 296 45.68 6.46 -8.02
CA THR A 296 46.86 7.32 -8.17
C THR A 296 46.52 8.78 -8.35
N TRP A 297 47.29 9.68 -7.76
CA TRP A 297 47.15 11.13 -7.96
C TRP A 297 47.91 11.66 -9.16
N VAL A 298 47.41 12.75 -9.75
CA VAL A 298 48.18 13.54 -10.72
C VAL A 298 49.27 14.35 -10.00
N PRO A 299 50.41 14.71 -10.66
CA PRO A 299 51.56 15.31 -9.97
C PRO A 299 51.31 16.62 -9.22
N ARG A 300 50.32 17.43 -9.61
CA ARG A 300 50.02 18.74 -8.99
C ARG A 300 48.80 18.73 -8.07
N PHE A 301 48.30 17.56 -7.67
CA PHE A 301 47.06 17.48 -6.88
C PHE A 301 47.15 18.22 -5.54
N VAL A 302 48.20 17.94 -4.75
CA VAL A 302 48.36 18.57 -3.42
C VAL A 302 48.63 20.06 -3.54
N GLU A 303 49.53 20.48 -4.44
CA GLU A 303 49.86 21.88 -4.71
C GLU A 303 48.61 22.71 -5.06
N LEU A 304 47.81 22.24 -6.02
CA LEU A 304 46.61 22.93 -6.46
C LEU A 304 45.51 22.92 -5.38
N SER A 305 45.43 21.86 -4.58
CA SER A 305 44.47 21.79 -3.47
C SER A 305 44.77 22.82 -2.39
N LEU A 306 46.04 22.97 -2.00
CA LEU A 306 46.46 24.01 -1.06
C LEU A 306 46.24 25.42 -1.61
N ALA A 307 46.51 25.65 -2.89
CA ALA A 307 46.24 26.95 -3.51
C ALA A 307 44.74 27.30 -3.47
N GLY A 308 43.85 26.34 -3.73
CA GLY A 308 42.41 26.51 -3.58
C GLY A 308 42.00 26.84 -2.14
N LEU A 309 42.51 26.10 -1.16
CA LEU A 309 42.22 26.33 0.27
C LEU A 309 42.80 27.64 0.80
N ALA A 310 43.94 28.09 0.30
CA ALA A 310 44.50 29.39 0.63
C ALA A 310 43.68 30.53 0.00
N ALA A 311 43.07 30.30 -1.17
CA ALA A 311 42.15 31.23 -1.83
C ALA A 311 40.75 31.29 -1.17
N ALA A 312 40.34 30.22 -0.48
CA ALA A 312 39.08 30.09 0.24
C ALA A 312 39.33 29.72 1.72
N PRO A 313 39.82 30.66 2.55
CA PRO A 313 40.22 30.38 3.93
C PRO A 313 39.08 29.86 4.83
N GLU A 314 37.83 30.17 4.49
CA GLU A 314 36.61 29.69 5.14
C GLU A 314 36.26 28.24 4.81
N ALA A 315 36.81 27.69 3.72
CA ALA A 315 36.55 26.32 3.31
C ALA A 315 37.21 25.34 4.30
N VAL A 316 36.45 24.33 4.73
CA VAL A 316 36.93 23.31 5.67
C VAL A 316 37.69 22.19 4.97
N ALA A 317 37.42 22.00 3.68
CA ALA A 317 38.14 21.10 2.79
C ALA A 317 38.01 21.58 1.34
N SER A 318 38.87 21.07 0.47
CA SER A 318 38.74 21.21 -0.98
C SER A 318 38.59 19.85 -1.63
N HIS A 319 37.93 19.81 -2.79
CA HIS A 319 37.89 18.61 -3.60
C HIS A 319 38.06 18.89 -5.10
N ALA A 320 38.73 17.97 -5.79
CA ALA A 320 38.98 18.04 -7.22
C ALA A 320 38.01 17.14 -8.02
N GLY A 321 38.25 16.97 -9.32
CA GLY A 321 37.65 15.91 -10.12
C GLY A 321 38.47 14.61 -10.11
N ALA A 322 37.83 13.48 -10.44
CA ALA A 322 38.48 12.19 -10.65
C ALA A 322 38.25 11.69 -12.08
N ARG A 323 39.28 11.11 -12.70
CA ARG A 323 39.18 10.35 -13.95
C ARG A 323 38.91 8.89 -13.61
N LEU A 324 37.76 8.37 -14.02
CA LEU A 324 37.31 7.01 -13.76
C LEU A 324 37.68 6.08 -14.92
N HIS A 325 38.39 5.00 -14.62
CA HIS A 325 38.77 3.97 -15.59
C HIS A 325 37.85 2.75 -15.43
N ALA A 326 36.88 2.56 -16.33
CA ALA A 326 35.81 1.57 -16.18
C ALA A 326 36.06 0.20 -16.89
N GLY A 327 37.22 0.03 -17.53
CA GLY A 327 37.52 -1.11 -18.41
C GLY A 327 37.35 -0.74 -19.89
N ASP A 328 37.89 -1.57 -20.80
CA ASP A 328 37.78 -1.46 -22.27
C ASP A 328 38.15 -0.10 -22.91
N GLY A 329 38.95 0.71 -22.22
CA GLY A 329 39.34 2.06 -22.67
C GLY A 329 38.27 3.12 -22.44
N GLU A 330 37.18 2.80 -21.75
CA GLU A 330 36.16 3.77 -21.36
C GLU A 330 36.63 4.65 -20.21
N VAL A 331 36.57 5.96 -20.44
CA VAL A 331 36.94 6.99 -19.46
C VAL A 331 35.73 7.87 -19.19
N ALA A 332 35.40 8.01 -17.91
CA ALA A 332 34.44 9.00 -17.43
C ALA A 332 35.11 9.93 -16.42
N TYR A 333 34.50 11.07 -16.12
CA TYR A 333 35.02 12.00 -15.11
C TYR A 333 33.97 12.23 -14.04
N ARG A 334 34.34 12.24 -12.76
CA ARG A 334 33.47 12.66 -11.65
C ARG A 334 33.98 14.01 -11.11
N GLY A 335 33.18 15.06 -11.15
CA GLY A 335 33.56 16.33 -10.54
C GLY A 335 32.61 17.49 -10.88
N GLY A 336 32.35 18.33 -9.90
CA GLY A 336 31.52 19.53 -10.02
C GLY A 336 31.30 20.19 -8.65
N PRO A 337 30.86 21.46 -8.62
CA PRO A 337 30.48 22.11 -7.37
C PRO A 337 29.29 21.38 -6.76
N VAL A 338 29.34 21.18 -5.44
CA VAL A 338 28.26 20.54 -4.66
C VAL A 338 28.09 21.27 -3.34
N GLN A 339 26.85 21.34 -2.86
CA GLN A 339 26.51 21.87 -1.54
C GLN A 339 26.10 20.73 -0.60
N TRP A 340 25.97 21.04 0.69
CA TRP A 340 25.51 20.07 1.69
C TRP A 340 24.14 19.47 1.33
N ASP A 341 23.20 20.28 0.85
CA ASP A 341 21.88 19.80 0.42
C ASP A 341 21.99 18.79 -0.74
N ASP A 342 22.85 19.04 -1.74
CA ASP A 342 23.07 18.10 -2.85
C ASP A 342 23.63 16.77 -2.35
N LEU A 343 24.56 16.83 -1.38
CA LEU A 343 25.19 15.66 -0.79
C LEU A 343 24.20 14.80 -0.02
N GLN A 344 23.13 15.35 0.55
CA GLN A 344 22.07 14.53 1.17
C GLN A 344 21.28 13.72 0.13
N LEU A 345 21.19 14.21 -1.11
CA LEU A 345 20.46 13.55 -2.19
C LEU A 345 21.32 12.48 -2.87
N GLY A 346 22.65 12.67 -2.94
CA GLY A 346 23.57 11.72 -3.56
C GLY A 346 25.04 11.90 -3.17
N ASN A 347 25.79 10.80 -3.14
CA ASN A 347 27.24 10.86 -2.92
C ASN A 347 27.96 11.29 -4.21
N SER A 348 28.47 12.52 -4.21
CA SER A 348 29.10 13.14 -5.37
C SER A 348 30.60 13.41 -5.20
N ILE A 349 31.15 13.25 -3.99
CA ILE A 349 32.57 13.46 -3.68
C ILE A 349 33.19 12.14 -3.24
N ASP A 350 34.31 11.80 -3.86
CA ASP A 350 35.11 10.64 -3.49
C ASP A 350 36.20 11.04 -2.48
N ILE A 351 36.56 10.16 -1.54
CA ILE A 351 37.60 10.45 -0.56
C ILE A 351 38.98 10.64 -1.19
N ASN A 352 39.22 10.05 -2.38
CA ASN A 352 40.51 10.11 -3.07
C ASN A 352 40.84 11.48 -3.65
N ILE A 353 39.91 12.44 -3.64
CA ILE A 353 40.06 13.76 -4.25
C ILE A 353 39.86 14.89 -3.24
N ILE A 354 39.84 14.60 -1.93
CA ILE A 354 39.62 15.59 -0.88
C ILE A 354 40.91 15.91 -0.10
N VAL A 355 41.10 17.19 0.22
CA VAL A 355 42.12 17.67 1.16
C VAL A 355 41.41 18.47 2.25
N VAL A 356 41.53 18.02 3.50
CA VAL A 356 40.74 18.51 4.64
C VAL A 356 41.66 19.26 5.61
N ARG A 357 41.20 20.40 6.14
CA ARG A 357 41.90 21.06 7.26
C ARG A 357 41.88 20.12 8.47
N ALA A 358 43.04 19.87 9.07
CA ALA A 358 43.13 18.98 10.23
C ALA A 358 42.29 19.51 11.42
N SER A 359 42.12 20.82 11.54
CA SER A 359 41.23 21.44 12.54
C SER A 359 39.75 21.09 12.31
N ALA A 360 39.28 21.11 11.06
CA ALA A 360 37.92 20.75 10.71
C ALA A 360 37.67 19.26 10.93
N LEU A 361 38.62 18.40 10.52
CA LEU A 361 38.54 16.95 10.76
C LEU A 361 38.45 16.62 12.26
N ARG A 362 39.24 17.31 13.11
CA ARG A 362 39.15 17.19 14.57
C ARG A 362 37.81 17.68 15.13
N ALA A 363 37.21 18.71 14.54
CA ALA A 363 35.94 19.27 15.00
C ALA A 363 34.74 18.36 14.67
N VAL A 364 34.72 17.76 13.47
CA VAL A 364 33.62 16.87 13.06
C VAL A 364 33.78 15.43 13.55
N GLY A 365 34.98 15.06 14.01
CA GLY A 365 35.31 13.75 14.53
C GLY A 365 35.75 12.74 13.46
N PRO A 366 36.31 11.59 13.90
CA PRO A 366 36.88 10.57 13.02
C PRO A 366 35.83 9.85 12.14
N PHE A 367 36.27 8.87 11.34
CA PHE A 367 35.35 7.92 10.71
C PHE A 367 34.66 7.08 11.78
N ASP A 368 33.37 6.78 11.60
CA ASP A 368 32.64 5.92 12.53
C ASP A 368 32.92 4.43 12.21
N PRO A 369 33.58 3.68 13.11
CA PRO A 369 33.92 2.28 12.87
C PRO A 369 32.69 1.35 12.87
N ALA A 370 31.51 1.82 13.33
CA ALA A 370 30.28 1.05 13.23
C ALA A 370 29.75 0.98 11.78
N ILE A 371 30.11 1.95 10.93
CA ILE A 371 29.76 1.96 9.51
C ILE A 371 30.75 1.07 8.74
N ARG A 372 30.27 0.02 8.08
CA ARG A 372 31.15 -0.90 7.33
C ARG A 372 31.35 -0.52 5.86
N ARG A 373 30.46 0.29 5.28
CA ARG A 373 30.56 0.80 3.89
C ARG A 373 29.99 2.22 3.83
N TRP A 374 30.44 3.04 2.87
CA TRP A 374 30.08 4.46 2.76
C TRP A 374 30.61 5.34 3.91
N VAL A 375 31.69 4.89 4.56
CA VAL A 375 32.35 5.64 5.65
C VAL A 375 32.88 7.00 5.21
N ASP A 376 33.29 7.11 3.94
CA ASP A 376 33.72 8.33 3.28
C ASP A 376 32.57 9.32 3.11
N TYR A 377 31.42 8.84 2.65
CA TYR A 377 30.24 9.65 2.45
C TYR A 377 29.72 10.24 3.78
N ASP A 378 29.72 9.46 4.87
CA ASP A 378 29.39 9.95 6.21
C ASP A 378 30.32 11.10 6.64
N LEU A 379 31.63 10.96 6.44
CA LEU A 379 32.59 12.02 6.77
C LEU A 379 32.38 13.27 5.91
N VAL A 380 32.22 13.10 4.59
CA VAL A 380 32.00 14.20 3.65
C VAL A 380 30.75 15.00 4.02
N LEU A 381 29.65 14.33 4.38
CA LEU A 381 28.42 14.98 4.83
C LEU A 381 28.65 15.80 6.10
N ARG A 382 29.38 15.25 7.08
CA ARG A 382 29.71 15.97 8.32
C ARG A 382 30.62 17.17 8.07
N LEU A 383 31.58 17.06 7.16
CA LEU A 383 32.44 18.19 6.76
C LEU A 383 31.62 19.28 6.07
N ALA A 384 30.77 18.92 5.12
CA ALA A 384 29.90 19.87 4.42
C ALA A 384 28.89 20.56 5.36
N ALA A 385 28.42 19.87 6.40
CA ALA A 385 27.58 20.47 7.44
C ALA A 385 28.34 21.48 8.32
N ALA A 386 29.66 21.29 8.49
CA ALA A 386 30.51 22.14 9.32
C ALA A 386 31.03 23.38 8.58
N GLY A 387 31.14 23.33 7.25
CA GLY A 387 31.52 24.48 6.43
C GLY A 387 31.68 24.16 4.94
N PRO A 388 32.02 25.17 4.11
CA PRO A 388 32.11 25.01 2.66
C PRO A 388 33.17 24.00 2.22
N LEU A 389 32.83 23.20 1.21
CA LEU A 389 33.77 22.35 0.47
C LEU A 389 34.13 23.05 -0.84
N GLU A 390 35.38 23.50 -0.98
CA GLU A 390 35.82 24.24 -2.17
C GLU A 390 36.04 23.30 -3.35
N TYR A 391 35.29 23.48 -4.44
CA TYR A 391 35.47 22.70 -5.67
C TYR A 391 36.59 23.28 -6.54
N LEU A 392 37.52 22.42 -6.92
CA LEU A 392 38.66 22.77 -7.74
C LEU A 392 38.48 22.17 -9.14
N PRO A 393 38.33 22.98 -10.21
CA PRO A 393 38.01 22.50 -11.54
C PRO A 393 39.25 21.93 -12.26
N PHE A 394 39.93 20.94 -11.65
CA PHE A 394 40.96 20.12 -12.29
C PHE A 394 40.81 18.64 -11.91
N VAL A 395 41.39 17.73 -12.69
CA VAL A 395 41.41 16.30 -12.36
C VAL A 395 42.57 16.01 -11.41
N GLY A 396 42.26 15.56 -10.19
CA GLY A 396 43.21 15.27 -9.13
C GLY A 396 43.65 13.80 -9.04
N CYS A 397 42.76 12.87 -9.40
CA CYS A 397 42.97 11.43 -9.21
C CYS A 397 42.61 10.64 -10.47
N ASP A 398 43.43 9.65 -10.79
CA ASP A 398 43.08 8.53 -11.65
C ASP A 398 42.51 7.42 -10.76
N TYR A 399 41.21 7.17 -10.89
CA TYR A 399 40.43 6.24 -10.08
C TYR A 399 40.19 4.96 -10.86
N ASP A 400 40.57 3.82 -10.29
CA ASP A 400 40.31 2.51 -10.87
C ASP A 400 38.87 2.06 -10.57
N ASP A 401 37.96 2.13 -11.55
CA ASP A 401 36.55 1.68 -11.39
C ASP A 401 36.36 0.23 -11.86
N ARG A 402 37.44 -0.51 -12.14
CA ARG A 402 37.36 -1.89 -12.60
C ARG A 402 36.91 -2.82 -11.46
N PRO A 403 36.06 -3.84 -11.74
CA PRO A 403 35.76 -4.87 -10.77
C PRO A 403 37.04 -5.64 -10.38
N ALA A 404 37.31 -5.74 -9.08
CA ALA A 404 38.45 -6.51 -8.56
C ALA A 404 38.05 -7.28 -7.30
N GLU A 405 38.65 -8.46 -7.12
CA GLU A 405 38.39 -9.31 -5.96
C GLU A 405 38.87 -8.61 -4.67
N GLY A 406 38.05 -8.67 -3.63
CA GLY A 406 38.39 -8.08 -2.34
C GLY A 406 38.18 -6.55 -2.21
N ARG A 407 37.46 -5.91 -3.14
CA ARG A 407 36.99 -4.52 -2.94
C ARG A 407 35.84 -4.47 -1.93
N ILE A 408 35.81 -3.44 -1.09
CA ILE A 408 34.75 -3.23 -0.09
C ILE A 408 33.36 -3.12 -0.75
N THR A 409 33.31 -2.56 -1.96
CA THR A 409 32.12 -2.45 -2.82
C THR A 409 31.48 -3.80 -3.13
N GLN A 410 32.25 -4.89 -3.08
CA GLN A 410 31.78 -6.27 -3.30
C GLN A 410 31.57 -7.05 -1.99
N ARG A 411 32.33 -6.73 -0.93
CA ARG A 411 32.29 -7.46 0.35
C ARG A 411 31.18 -7.00 1.29
N GLU A 412 30.91 -5.70 1.31
CA GLU A 412 29.97 -5.08 2.25
C GLU A 412 28.67 -4.67 1.55
N SER A 413 27.55 -4.77 2.25
CA SER A 413 26.22 -4.49 1.70
C SER A 413 26.06 -3.03 1.24
N LEU A 414 25.36 -2.83 0.12
CA LEU A 414 24.93 -1.50 -0.32
C LEU A 414 23.96 -0.82 0.66
N HIS A 415 23.33 -1.58 1.57
CA HIS A 415 22.31 -1.08 2.50
C HIS A 415 22.84 0.01 3.44
N TRP A 416 24.14 0.03 3.70
CA TRP A 416 24.80 1.09 4.48
C TRP A 416 24.57 2.50 3.93
N GLN A 417 24.27 2.65 2.64
CA GLN A 417 23.92 3.96 2.07
C GLN A 417 22.70 4.59 2.77
N TRP A 418 21.71 3.77 3.17
CA TRP A 418 20.50 4.27 3.83
C TRP A 418 20.77 4.61 5.30
N ALA A 419 21.60 3.82 6.00
CA ALA A 419 22.03 4.16 7.35
C ALA A 419 22.82 5.49 7.40
N VAL A 420 23.67 5.77 6.40
CA VAL A 420 24.38 7.05 6.30
C VAL A 420 23.43 8.21 5.98
N ARG A 421 22.50 8.01 5.03
CA ARG A 421 21.50 9.03 4.68
C ARG A 421 20.56 9.33 5.85
N GLU A 422 20.15 8.31 6.61
CA GLU A 422 19.28 8.49 7.77
C GLU A 422 19.85 9.48 8.78
N ARG A 423 21.15 9.40 9.07
CA ARG A 423 21.83 10.32 10.01
C ARG A 423 21.69 11.79 9.64
N ASN A 424 21.37 12.08 8.38
CA ASN A 424 21.28 13.44 7.84
C ASN A 424 19.83 13.83 7.51
N LEU A 425 18.99 12.86 7.11
CA LEU A 425 17.58 13.09 6.81
C LEU A 425 16.69 13.05 8.06
N VAL A 426 17.09 12.34 9.10
CA VAL A 426 16.31 12.12 10.32
C VAL A 426 17.09 12.63 11.54
N ASP A 427 16.69 13.79 12.05
CA ASP A 427 17.24 14.31 13.31
C ASP A 427 16.49 13.69 14.50
N TRP A 428 17.01 12.55 14.97
CA TRP A 428 16.48 11.86 16.15
C TRP A 428 16.57 12.68 17.43
N ARG A 429 17.52 13.62 17.53
CA ARG A 429 17.65 14.49 18.69
C ARG A 429 16.52 15.53 18.69
N ALA A 430 16.31 16.21 17.57
CA ALA A 430 15.19 17.12 17.42
C ALA A 430 13.84 16.41 17.59
N ALA A 431 13.70 15.19 17.06
CA ALA A 431 12.50 14.38 17.25
C ALA A 431 12.25 14.05 18.73
N SER A 432 13.31 13.72 19.49
CA SER A 432 13.24 13.49 20.93
C SER A 432 12.90 14.75 21.72
N ASP A 433 13.57 15.87 21.43
CA ASP A 433 13.34 17.17 22.07
C ASP A 433 11.93 17.70 21.77
N GLY A 434 11.41 17.39 20.58
CA GLY A 434 10.08 17.77 20.11
C GLY A 434 8.92 16.92 20.63
N LEU A 435 9.17 15.82 21.36
CA LEU A 435 8.11 14.93 21.87
C LEU A 435 7.09 15.67 22.74
N ILE A 436 7.54 16.64 23.55
CA ILE A 436 6.67 17.45 24.45
C ILE A 436 5.77 18.41 23.65
N ALA A 437 6.18 18.79 22.45
CA ALA A 437 5.45 19.74 21.59
C ALA A 437 4.41 19.05 20.69
N ARG A 438 4.32 17.71 20.70
CA ARG A 438 3.33 16.96 19.92
C ARG A 438 1.90 17.22 20.41
N THR A 439 0.94 17.16 19.50
CA THR A 439 -0.48 17.38 19.80
C THR A 439 -1.07 16.12 20.40
N ALA A 440 -1.53 16.23 21.65
CA ALA A 440 -2.15 15.12 22.38
C ALA A 440 -3.41 14.59 21.65
N GLY A 441 -3.57 13.28 21.58
CA GLY A 441 -4.67 12.59 20.91
C GLY A 441 -4.69 12.66 19.37
N ARG A 442 -3.88 13.53 18.75
CA ARG A 442 -3.77 13.60 17.28
C ARG A 442 -3.15 12.32 16.73
N VAL A 443 -3.73 11.84 15.64
CA VAL A 443 -3.19 10.72 14.86
C VAL A 443 -2.45 11.26 13.64
N SER A 444 -1.18 10.89 13.50
CA SER A 444 -0.39 11.11 12.29
C SER A 444 -0.27 9.82 11.50
N VAL A 445 -0.88 9.76 10.32
CA VAL A 445 -0.77 8.62 9.41
C VAL A 445 0.40 8.85 8.46
N ILE A 446 1.34 7.91 8.38
CA ILE A 446 2.50 7.93 7.49
C ILE A 446 2.28 6.92 6.37
N ILE A 447 2.29 7.40 5.14
CA ILE A 447 2.14 6.57 3.93
C ILE A 447 3.38 6.75 3.05
N VAL A 448 4.15 5.68 2.91
CA VAL A 448 5.31 5.66 2.00
C VAL A 448 4.83 5.26 0.61
N VAL A 449 5.03 6.16 -0.37
CA VAL A 449 4.61 5.97 -1.76
C VAL A 449 5.80 5.68 -2.65
N ALA A 450 5.72 4.60 -3.43
CA ALA A 450 6.64 4.30 -4.53
C ALA A 450 5.83 3.82 -5.75
N ASP A 451 5.72 4.67 -6.77
CA ASP A 451 5.11 4.34 -8.08
C ASP A 451 3.62 3.97 -8.09
N LYS A 452 2.86 4.38 -7.07
CA LYS A 452 1.48 3.90 -6.80
C LYS A 452 0.42 5.01 -6.67
N ALA A 453 0.46 6.04 -7.52
CA ALA A 453 -0.42 7.22 -7.38
C ALA A 453 -1.92 6.92 -7.17
N LYS A 454 -2.50 5.98 -7.93
CA LYS A 454 -3.94 5.69 -7.88
C LYS A 454 -4.36 4.96 -6.60
N SER A 455 -3.62 3.93 -6.21
CA SER A 455 -3.90 3.22 -4.97
C SER A 455 -3.59 4.11 -3.77
N SER A 456 -2.51 4.90 -3.80
CA SER A 456 -2.18 5.86 -2.73
C SER A 456 -3.31 6.87 -2.53
N ALA A 457 -3.80 7.48 -3.61
CA ALA A 457 -4.93 8.40 -3.55
C ALA A 457 -6.19 7.71 -3.00
N HIS A 458 -6.45 6.45 -3.38
CA HIS A 458 -7.56 5.68 -2.85
C HIS A 458 -7.43 5.49 -1.33
N THR A 459 -6.30 4.99 -0.84
CA THR A 459 -6.03 4.79 0.59
C THR A 459 -6.20 6.08 1.38
N ILE A 460 -5.64 7.19 0.90
CA ILE A 460 -5.75 8.51 1.55
C ILE A 460 -7.20 8.99 1.61
N LEU A 461 -7.95 8.89 0.53
CA LEU A 461 -9.37 9.26 0.53
C LEU A 461 -10.17 8.45 1.55
N ARG A 462 -9.87 7.15 1.70
CA ARG A 462 -10.51 6.30 2.72
C ARG A 462 -10.19 6.73 4.14
N LEU A 463 -8.94 7.14 4.39
CA LEU A 463 -8.53 7.69 5.69
C LEU A 463 -9.27 8.99 6.01
N LEU A 464 -9.48 9.85 5.01
CA LEU A 464 -10.13 11.14 5.20
C LEU A 464 -11.66 11.02 5.42
N GLU A 465 -12.30 10.02 4.81
CA GLU A 465 -13.74 9.76 4.93
C GLU A 465 -14.14 9.11 6.27
N GLY A 466 -13.28 8.26 6.85
CA GLY A 466 -13.60 7.44 8.03
C GLY A 466 -12.55 7.48 9.15
N GLY A 467 -11.64 8.45 9.13
CA GLY A 467 -10.57 8.62 10.12
C GLY A 467 -11.00 9.35 11.40
N PRO A 468 -10.10 9.47 12.38
CA PRO A 468 -10.36 10.20 13.63
C PRO A 468 -10.54 11.71 13.38
N GLU A 469 -11.16 12.40 14.34
CA GLU A 469 -11.43 13.85 14.22
C GLU A 469 -10.16 14.70 14.03
N ASP A 470 -9.10 14.44 14.81
CA ASP A 470 -7.80 15.11 14.67
C ASP A 470 -6.79 14.19 13.98
N LEU A 471 -6.76 14.30 12.65
CA LEU A 471 -5.97 13.50 11.73
C LEU A 471 -5.06 14.39 10.88
N GLU A 472 -3.78 14.01 10.79
CA GLU A 472 -2.91 14.42 9.68
C GLU A 472 -2.40 13.20 8.91
N VAL A 473 -2.18 13.36 7.60
CA VAL A 473 -1.67 12.33 6.71
C VAL A 473 -0.40 12.85 6.04
N LEU A 474 0.73 12.20 6.31
CA LEU A 474 2.02 12.48 5.70
C LEU A 474 2.25 11.48 4.57
N VAL A 475 2.22 11.99 3.34
CA VAL A 475 2.49 11.23 2.13
C VAL A 475 3.96 11.39 1.79
N ILE A 476 4.74 10.34 2.03
CA ILE A 476 6.19 10.32 1.78
C ILE A 476 6.44 9.71 0.41
N ASP A 477 6.62 10.56 -0.60
CA ASP A 477 7.04 10.11 -1.93
C ASP A 477 8.50 9.68 -1.91
N ASN A 478 8.72 8.36 -1.98
CA ASN A 478 10.01 7.72 -1.87
C ASN A 478 10.72 7.60 -3.24
N GLY A 479 10.89 8.74 -3.91
CA GLY A 479 11.60 8.82 -5.19
C GLY A 479 10.79 8.39 -6.42
N SER A 480 9.46 8.55 -6.40
CA SER A 480 8.61 8.22 -7.56
C SER A 480 8.84 9.17 -8.74
N PRO A 481 8.56 8.76 -9.99
CA PRO A 481 8.53 9.63 -11.15
C PRO A 481 7.60 10.83 -10.96
N ALA A 482 7.92 11.93 -11.64
CA ALA A 482 7.18 13.19 -11.57
C ALA A 482 5.67 13.04 -11.76
N ALA A 483 5.22 12.09 -12.59
CA ALA A 483 3.80 11.86 -12.83
C ALA A 483 3.02 11.44 -11.57
N VAL A 484 3.66 10.70 -10.66
CA VAL A 484 3.05 10.26 -9.40
C VAL A 484 2.88 11.46 -8.47
N GLY A 485 3.96 12.21 -8.24
CA GLY A 485 3.93 13.38 -7.37
C GLY A 485 2.99 14.48 -7.87
N ARG A 486 2.93 14.73 -9.19
CA ARG A 486 1.94 15.65 -9.77
C ARG A 486 0.51 15.19 -9.50
N ALA A 487 0.22 13.91 -9.71
CA ALA A 487 -1.13 13.37 -9.49
C ALA A 487 -1.56 13.50 -8.02
N LEU A 488 -0.68 13.16 -7.07
CA LEU A 488 -0.99 13.28 -5.64
C LEU A 488 -1.06 14.73 -5.17
N THR A 489 -0.15 15.60 -5.63
CA THR A 489 -0.21 17.06 -5.37
C THR A 489 -1.53 17.64 -5.88
N ALA A 490 -1.98 17.21 -7.07
CA ALA A 490 -3.23 17.67 -7.65
C ALA A 490 -4.48 17.13 -6.94
N GLU A 491 -4.46 15.88 -6.46
CA GLU A 491 -5.61 15.26 -5.79
C GLU A 491 -5.86 15.87 -4.40
N PHE A 492 -4.80 16.25 -3.68
CA PHE A 492 -4.89 16.72 -2.28
C PHE A 492 -4.51 18.18 -2.09
N LEU A 493 -4.47 18.98 -3.17
CA LEU A 493 -4.03 20.38 -3.12
C LEU A 493 -4.81 21.22 -2.09
N SER A 494 -6.11 20.92 -1.93
CA SER A 494 -7.02 21.67 -1.07
C SER A 494 -7.33 20.99 0.27
N GLU A 495 -6.63 19.90 0.59
CA GLU A 495 -6.85 19.15 1.84
C GLU A 495 -5.72 19.45 2.83
N PRO A 496 -5.93 20.36 3.81
CA PRO A 496 -4.89 20.76 4.74
C PRO A 496 -4.41 19.64 5.68
N ARG A 497 -5.19 18.57 5.84
CA ARG A 497 -4.77 17.40 6.62
C ARG A 497 -3.72 16.57 5.89
N VAL A 498 -3.59 16.69 4.56
CA VAL A 498 -2.63 15.91 3.77
C VAL A 498 -1.39 16.74 3.47
N ARG A 499 -0.23 16.25 3.91
CA ARG A 499 1.09 16.85 3.66
C ARG A 499 1.89 15.93 2.76
N TYR A 500 2.21 16.42 1.56
CA TYR A 500 3.07 15.69 0.62
C TYR A 500 4.53 16.09 0.82
N LEU A 501 5.37 15.11 1.14
CA LEU A 501 6.82 15.26 1.35
C LEU A 501 7.55 14.32 0.40
N ARG A 502 8.58 14.83 -0.30
CA ARG A 502 9.29 14.06 -1.32
C ARG A 502 10.74 13.81 -0.91
N LEU A 503 11.15 12.55 -1.01
CA LEU A 503 12.54 12.14 -1.08
C LEU A 503 12.97 12.04 -2.56
N PRO A 504 14.18 12.49 -2.89
CA PRO A 504 14.64 12.61 -4.28
C PRO A 504 14.91 11.26 -4.96
N THR A 505 15.23 10.24 -4.15
CA THR A 505 15.56 8.88 -4.56
C THR A 505 14.86 7.90 -3.64
N ASN A 506 14.72 6.66 -4.10
CA ASN A 506 14.18 5.59 -3.27
C ASN A 506 15.16 5.23 -2.15
N ASN A 507 14.71 5.45 -0.92
CA ASN A 507 15.50 5.32 0.29
C ASN A 507 15.14 4.08 1.12
N ASN A 508 14.43 3.09 0.57
CA ASN A 508 13.77 1.99 1.29
C ASN A 508 12.59 2.45 2.17
N PHE A 509 11.78 1.50 2.66
CA PHE A 509 10.62 1.78 3.51
C PHE A 509 11.04 2.33 4.87
N ALA A 510 11.98 1.67 5.56
CA ALA A 510 12.40 2.01 6.92
C ALA A 510 12.82 3.49 7.05
N LEU A 511 13.74 3.95 6.20
CA LEU A 511 14.21 5.34 6.21
C LEU A 511 13.10 6.32 5.79
N ALA A 512 12.30 6.01 4.77
CA ALA A 512 11.20 6.88 4.36
C ALA A 512 10.12 7.01 5.44
N ALA A 513 9.79 5.91 6.12
CA ALA A 513 8.86 5.88 7.24
C ALA A 513 9.41 6.65 8.45
N ASN A 514 10.69 6.50 8.78
CA ASN A 514 11.37 7.25 9.84
C ASN A 514 11.37 8.76 9.56
N TYR A 515 11.68 9.15 8.31
CA TYR A 515 11.58 10.53 7.87
C TYR A 515 10.14 11.05 8.03
N GLY A 516 9.13 10.31 7.58
CA GLY A 516 7.73 10.70 7.77
C GLY A 516 7.37 10.88 9.25
N ALA A 517 7.76 9.93 10.10
CA ALA A 517 7.49 9.99 11.53
C ALA A 517 8.21 11.17 12.21
N SER A 518 9.42 11.54 11.79
CA SER A 518 10.13 12.70 12.33
C SER A 518 9.51 14.04 11.91
N GLN A 519 8.77 14.08 10.80
CA GLN A 519 8.06 15.27 10.31
C GLN A 519 6.61 15.40 10.84
N SER A 520 6.15 14.39 11.59
CA SER A 520 4.79 14.33 12.15
C SER A 520 4.63 15.12 13.45
N THR A 521 3.40 15.46 13.79
CA THR A 521 3.03 16.31 14.93
C THR A 521 2.15 15.63 15.97
N GLY A 522 1.54 14.48 15.64
CA GLY A 522 0.61 13.76 16.50
C GLY A 522 1.27 12.93 17.59
N GLU A 523 0.53 12.67 18.66
CA GLU A 523 0.92 11.75 19.73
C GLU A 523 1.01 10.30 19.22
N HIS A 524 0.04 9.90 18.38
CA HIS A 524 -0.04 8.56 17.82
C HIS A 524 0.44 8.54 16.37
N LEU A 525 1.26 7.54 16.03
CA LEU A 525 1.72 7.26 14.68
C LEU A 525 0.97 6.05 14.13
N VAL A 526 0.46 6.16 12.91
CA VAL A 526 -0.10 5.04 12.15
C VAL A 526 0.69 4.87 10.87
N PHE A 527 1.34 3.72 10.69
CA PHE A 527 1.96 3.33 9.43
C PHE A 527 0.95 2.52 8.63
N VAL A 528 0.76 2.86 7.36
CA VAL A 528 -0.13 2.11 6.46
C VAL A 528 0.43 2.08 5.05
N ASP A 529 0.33 0.91 4.42
CA ASP A 529 0.80 0.73 3.06
C ASP A 529 -0.02 1.55 2.05
N SER A 530 0.67 2.05 1.03
CA SER A 530 0.08 2.93 0.02
C SER A 530 -1.06 2.31 -0.81
N ASP A 531 -1.27 1.01 -0.71
CA ASP A 531 -2.31 0.24 -1.40
C ASP A 531 -3.24 -0.54 -0.47
N ALA A 532 -3.26 -0.18 0.81
CA ALA A 532 -4.26 -0.67 1.75
C ALA A 532 -5.68 -0.18 1.41
N ASP A 533 -6.68 -1.05 1.52
CA ASP A 533 -8.10 -0.68 1.53
C ASP A 533 -8.67 -0.93 2.95
N PRO A 534 -8.50 0.03 3.87
CA PRO A 534 -9.03 -0.09 5.22
C PRO A 534 -10.55 -0.05 5.23
N ARG A 535 -11.18 -0.83 6.11
CA ARG A 535 -12.62 -0.73 6.39
C ARG A 535 -12.93 0.44 7.34
N ASP A 536 -14.20 0.82 7.42
CA ASP A 536 -14.61 1.99 8.19
C ASP A 536 -14.35 1.83 9.69
N GLY A 537 -13.90 2.90 10.35
CA GLY A 537 -13.64 2.92 11.80
C GLY A 537 -12.33 2.24 12.25
N TRP A 538 -11.51 1.72 11.34
CA TRP A 538 -10.35 0.88 11.68
C TRP A 538 -9.32 1.58 12.61
N VAL A 539 -9.02 2.86 12.42
CA VAL A 539 -8.08 3.61 13.30
C VAL A 539 -8.65 3.73 14.72
N GLY A 540 -9.96 3.96 14.85
CA GLY A 540 -10.63 4.00 16.15
C GLY A 540 -10.54 2.66 16.87
N ALA A 541 -10.71 1.55 16.14
CA ALA A 541 -10.53 0.21 16.68
C ALA A 541 -9.09 -0.06 17.15
N LEU A 542 -8.06 0.42 16.41
CA LEU A 542 -6.67 0.34 16.86
C LEU A 542 -6.42 1.12 18.16
N LEU A 543 -6.92 2.35 18.24
CA LEU A 543 -6.79 3.19 19.44
C LEU A 543 -7.48 2.56 20.65
N HIS A 544 -8.70 2.06 20.46
CA HIS A 544 -9.45 1.36 21.49
C HIS A 544 -8.70 0.12 21.98
N ARG A 545 -8.23 -0.73 21.05
CA ARG A 545 -7.48 -1.95 21.39
C ARG A 545 -6.17 -1.66 22.10
N LYS A 546 -5.48 -0.58 21.73
CA LYS A 546 -4.25 -0.15 22.41
C LYS A 546 -4.54 0.29 23.84
N ALA A 547 -5.58 1.08 24.05
CA ALA A 547 -6.00 1.50 25.39
C ALA A 547 -6.47 0.32 26.27
N GLU A 548 -7.17 -0.65 25.67
CA GLU A 548 -7.66 -1.85 26.36
C GLU A 548 -6.51 -2.76 26.83
N THR A 549 -5.52 -2.99 25.97
CA THR A 549 -4.45 -3.98 26.21
C THR A 549 -3.21 -3.39 26.89
N GLY A 550 -2.99 -2.08 26.76
CA GLY A 550 -1.73 -1.46 27.17
C GLY A 550 -0.55 -1.84 26.26
N ALA A 551 -0.82 -2.37 25.06
CA ALA A 551 0.20 -2.74 24.09
C ALA A 551 1.04 -1.52 23.65
N LEU A 552 2.32 -1.74 23.36
CA LEU A 552 3.19 -0.72 22.80
C LEU A 552 2.69 -0.29 21.41
N GLY A 553 2.32 -1.26 20.58
CA GLY A 553 1.70 -1.03 19.28
C GLY A 553 0.61 -2.05 18.95
N VAL A 554 -0.32 -1.65 18.09
CA VAL A 554 -1.46 -2.46 17.66
C VAL A 554 -1.54 -2.47 16.15
N GLN A 555 -1.54 -3.66 15.56
CA GLN A 555 -1.74 -3.87 14.13
C GLN A 555 -3.23 -4.09 13.79
N ALA A 556 -3.63 -3.67 12.60
CA ALA A 556 -4.92 -4.04 12.00
C ALA A 556 -4.90 -5.49 11.45
N LEU A 557 -6.02 -6.18 11.47
CA LEU A 557 -6.14 -7.49 10.86
C LEU A 557 -6.02 -7.38 9.33
N LEU A 558 -4.90 -7.87 8.80
CA LEU A 558 -4.62 -7.84 7.36
C LEU A 558 -5.30 -9.02 6.68
N THR A 559 -6.04 -8.76 5.61
CA THR A 559 -6.74 -9.79 4.82
C THR A 559 -6.34 -9.75 3.35
N ASN A 560 -6.35 -10.92 2.71
CA ASN A 560 -6.21 -11.03 1.26
C ASN A 560 -7.48 -10.53 0.55
N ASP A 561 -7.40 -10.33 -0.77
CA ASP A 561 -8.55 -9.95 -1.61
C ASP A 561 -9.73 -10.93 -1.49
N ASP A 562 -9.45 -12.20 -1.18
CA ASP A 562 -10.48 -13.21 -1.03
C ASP A 562 -11.22 -13.17 0.33
N GLY A 563 -10.70 -12.41 1.30
CA GLY A 563 -11.23 -12.26 2.66
C GLY A 563 -10.63 -13.21 3.68
N THR A 564 -9.69 -14.07 3.29
CA THR A 564 -8.89 -14.85 4.25
C THR A 564 -7.87 -13.97 4.95
N VAL A 565 -7.49 -14.36 6.17
CA VAL A 565 -6.46 -13.68 6.94
C VAL A 565 -5.12 -13.79 6.21
N GLN A 566 -4.45 -12.65 6.05
CA GLN A 566 -3.10 -12.58 5.54
C GLN A 566 -2.09 -12.59 6.69
N ASN A 567 -2.33 -11.75 7.71
CA ASN A 567 -1.43 -11.61 8.85
C ASN A 567 -2.19 -10.97 10.03
N ALA A 568 -2.20 -11.67 11.16
CA ALA A 568 -2.77 -11.22 12.44
C ALA A 568 -1.68 -10.93 13.51
N GLY A 569 -0.46 -10.64 13.07
CA GLY A 569 0.76 -10.61 13.85
C GLY A 569 1.76 -11.69 13.42
N TYR A 570 2.89 -11.76 14.11
CA TYR A 570 3.94 -12.75 13.87
C TYR A 570 4.06 -13.73 15.03
N GLY A 571 4.03 -15.02 14.71
CA GLY A 571 4.09 -16.12 15.65
C GLY A 571 5.43 -16.84 15.62
N PHE A 572 5.89 -17.28 16.78
CA PHE A 572 7.11 -18.05 16.96
C PHE A 572 6.75 -19.48 17.36
N PHE A 573 7.20 -20.48 16.59
CA PHE A 573 6.76 -21.89 16.76
C PHE A 573 7.91 -22.85 17.06
N GLN A 574 9.14 -22.47 16.67
CA GLN A 574 10.31 -23.31 16.89
C GLN A 574 11.55 -22.42 17.07
N GLU A 575 12.36 -22.75 18.07
CA GLU A 575 13.61 -22.06 18.35
C GLU A 575 14.56 -22.10 17.14
N GLY A 576 15.20 -20.97 16.83
CA GLY A 576 16.09 -20.82 15.67
C GLY A 576 15.37 -20.78 14.31
N THR A 577 14.03 -20.80 14.28
CA THR A 577 13.26 -20.60 13.04
C THR A 577 12.74 -19.17 12.93
N ARG A 578 12.55 -18.71 11.69
CA ARG A 578 11.97 -17.38 11.43
C ARG A 578 10.51 -17.34 11.87
N PRO A 579 10.01 -16.19 12.38
CA PRO A 579 8.60 -16.07 12.72
C PRO A 579 7.70 -16.17 11.48
N SER A 580 6.48 -16.64 11.69
CA SER A 580 5.48 -16.83 10.63
C SER A 580 4.30 -15.89 10.81
N ALA A 581 3.64 -15.50 9.71
CA ALA A 581 2.39 -14.76 9.80
C ALA A 581 1.31 -15.59 10.51
N LEU A 582 0.77 -15.07 11.60
CA LEU A 582 -0.27 -15.74 12.38
C LEU A 582 -1.56 -15.85 11.57
N LEU A 583 -2.19 -17.01 11.66
CA LEU A 583 -3.49 -17.36 11.08
C LEU A 583 -3.59 -17.19 9.55
N ALA A 584 -2.46 -17.08 8.84
CA ALA A 584 -2.44 -16.91 7.39
C ALA A 584 -3.25 -18.02 6.67
N GLY A 585 -4.15 -17.62 5.77
CA GLY A 585 -5.04 -18.50 5.02
C GLY A 585 -6.27 -19.02 5.78
N LEU A 586 -6.43 -18.66 7.06
CA LEU A 586 -7.64 -18.97 7.82
C LEU A 586 -8.75 -17.92 7.59
N PRO A 587 -10.03 -18.27 7.81
CA PRO A 587 -11.15 -17.33 7.80
C PRO A 587 -11.03 -16.20 8.82
N LEU A 588 -11.63 -15.04 8.51
CA LEU A 588 -11.70 -13.88 9.41
C LEU A 588 -12.23 -14.23 10.81
N ARG A 589 -13.28 -15.07 10.86
CA ARG A 589 -13.95 -15.50 12.09
C ARG A 589 -13.11 -16.39 13.00
N ASP A 590 -12.03 -16.97 12.47
CA ASP A 590 -11.03 -17.63 13.32
C ASP A 590 -10.16 -16.57 14.03
N ALA A 591 -9.77 -15.49 13.34
CA ALA A 591 -9.02 -14.40 13.98
C ALA A 591 -9.83 -13.64 15.05
N GLU A 592 -11.15 -13.50 14.87
CA GLU A 592 -12.05 -12.92 15.90
C GLU A 592 -12.08 -13.74 17.20
N ARG A 593 -11.78 -15.04 17.14
CA ARG A 593 -11.83 -15.97 18.29
C ARG A 593 -10.46 -16.28 18.86
N ALA A 594 -9.40 -16.10 18.08
CA ALA A 594 -8.04 -16.27 18.55
C ALA A 594 -7.69 -15.17 19.56
N ASP A 595 -6.91 -15.53 20.59
CA ASP A 595 -6.28 -14.50 21.41
C ASP A 595 -5.17 -13.84 20.57
N LEU A 596 -5.33 -12.55 20.28
CA LEU A 596 -4.37 -11.73 19.54
C LEU A 596 -3.79 -10.61 20.41
N THR A 597 -3.75 -10.82 21.73
CA THR A 597 -3.03 -9.97 22.70
C THR A 597 -1.66 -10.56 23.03
N GLY A 598 -0.78 -9.73 23.63
CA GLY A 598 0.52 -10.19 24.11
C GLY A 598 1.45 -10.71 23.01
N LEU A 599 1.31 -10.21 21.78
CA LEU A 599 2.10 -10.63 20.62
C LEU A 599 3.55 -10.17 20.76
N THR A 600 4.49 -11.00 20.33
CA THR A 600 5.91 -10.68 20.31
C THR A 600 6.24 -9.64 19.23
N ALA A 601 5.63 -9.76 18.06
CA ALA A 601 5.87 -8.86 16.94
C ALA A 601 4.64 -8.76 16.02
N VAL A 602 4.56 -7.64 15.30
CA VAL A 602 3.46 -7.27 14.39
C VAL A 602 4.03 -6.64 13.11
N SER A 603 3.22 -6.61 12.05
CA SER A 603 3.53 -6.01 10.76
C SER A 603 3.38 -4.49 10.77
N ALA A 604 4.25 -3.78 10.05
CA ALA A 604 4.13 -2.34 9.84
C ALA A 604 3.13 -1.93 8.73
N SER A 605 2.56 -2.89 7.98
CA SER A 605 1.63 -2.61 6.87
C SER A 605 0.34 -1.87 7.29
N ALA A 606 -0.04 -1.96 8.57
CA ALA A 606 -1.15 -1.24 9.18
C ALA A 606 -0.98 -1.21 10.71
N LEU A 607 -0.08 -0.38 11.21
CA LEU A 607 0.39 -0.40 12.60
C LEU A 607 0.20 0.95 13.29
N LEU A 608 -0.43 0.93 14.47
CA LEU A 608 -0.49 2.04 15.42
C LEU A 608 0.57 1.88 16.51
N LEU A 609 1.29 2.95 16.84
CA LEU A 609 2.11 3.07 18.05
C LEU A 609 2.26 4.53 18.46
N ASP A 610 2.69 4.78 19.69
CA ASP A 610 2.92 6.14 20.17
C ASP A 610 4.27 6.67 19.67
N ALA A 611 4.31 7.97 19.34
CA ALA A 611 5.50 8.62 18.83
C ALA A 611 6.68 8.56 19.81
N ARG A 612 6.39 8.56 21.11
CA ARG A 612 7.41 8.47 22.17
C ARG A 612 8.19 7.17 22.09
N GLU A 613 7.50 6.04 22.01
CA GLU A 613 8.07 4.71 21.93
C GLU A 613 8.85 4.55 20.62
N PHE A 614 8.30 5.03 19.49
CA PHE A 614 8.99 4.99 18.21
C PHE A 614 10.31 5.78 18.20
N VAL A 615 10.28 7.01 18.72
CA VAL A 615 11.48 7.88 18.82
C VAL A 615 12.50 7.30 19.80
N ALA A 616 12.05 6.72 20.93
CA ALA A 616 12.94 6.06 21.90
C ALA A 616 13.67 4.85 21.31
N LEU A 617 13.07 4.19 20.31
CA LEU A 617 13.69 3.11 19.54
C LEU A 617 14.54 3.58 18.37
N ARG A 618 14.53 4.88 18.04
CA ARG A 618 15.08 5.44 16.79
C ARG A 618 14.46 4.81 15.54
N GLY A 619 13.16 4.57 15.59
CA GLY A 619 12.36 4.07 14.47
C GLY A 619 12.78 2.71 13.93
N PHE A 620 12.41 2.45 12.67
CA PHE A 620 12.80 1.26 11.91
C PHE A 620 14.31 1.29 11.60
N ASP A 621 14.98 0.14 11.52
CA ASP A 621 16.40 0.17 11.16
C ASP A 621 16.58 0.30 9.64
N ALA A 622 17.18 1.42 9.20
CA ALA A 622 17.40 1.74 7.80
C ALA A 622 18.32 0.76 7.04
N LEU A 623 19.04 -0.14 7.72
CA LEU A 623 19.82 -1.21 7.07
C LEU A 623 18.94 -2.30 6.44
N TYR A 624 17.66 -2.41 6.81
CA TYR A 624 16.74 -3.31 6.12
C TYR A 624 16.23 -2.64 4.83
N ALA A 625 16.46 -3.27 3.69
CA ALA A 625 16.06 -2.73 2.40
C ALA A 625 14.54 -2.70 2.16
N ASN A 626 13.78 -3.55 2.88
CA ASN A 626 12.32 -3.78 2.90
C ASN A 626 12.10 -5.25 3.32
N GLY A 627 11.39 -5.47 4.41
CA GLY A 627 11.26 -6.75 5.11
C GLY A 627 12.20 -6.88 6.32
N PHE A 628 11.64 -7.38 7.43
CA PHE A 628 12.25 -7.55 8.76
C PHE A 628 12.44 -6.27 9.59
N GLU A 629 12.29 -5.06 9.03
CA GLU A 629 12.39 -3.81 9.81
C GLU A 629 11.34 -3.69 10.91
N ASP A 630 10.14 -4.21 10.67
CA ASP A 630 9.01 -4.23 11.60
C ASP A 630 9.22 -5.25 12.72
N LEU A 631 9.67 -6.45 12.37
CA LEU A 631 10.12 -7.47 13.31
C LEU A 631 11.26 -6.95 14.18
N ASP A 632 12.30 -6.37 13.58
CA ASP A 632 13.46 -5.82 14.29
C ASP A 632 13.05 -4.66 15.23
N LEU A 633 12.13 -3.78 14.83
CA LEU A 633 11.55 -2.76 15.70
C LEU A 633 10.86 -3.38 16.92
N CYS A 634 10.02 -4.41 16.70
CA CYS A 634 9.31 -5.08 17.78
C CYS A 634 10.26 -5.77 18.76
N LEU A 635 11.30 -6.43 18.25
CA LEU A 635 12.30 -7.12 19.08
C LEU A 635 13.17 -6.13 19.86
N ARG A 636 13.62 -5.03 19.25
CA ARG A 636 14.28 -3.92 19.97
C ARG A 636 13.39 -3.30 21.04
N ALA A 637 12.09 -3.19 20.80
CA ALA A 637 11.15 -2.70 21.80
C ALA A 637 11.16 -3.58 23.06
N ARG A 638 11.20 -4.90 22.88
CA ARG A 638 11.29 -5.85 24.00
C ARG A 638 12.60 -5.73 24.77
N GLU A 639 13.73 -5.64 24.08
CA GLU A 639 15.02 -5.42 24.75
C GLU A 639 15.05 -4.08 25.51
N ARG A 640 14.47 -3.04 24.92
CA ARG A 640 14.55 -1.67 25.46
C ARG A 640 13.63 -1.43 26.66
N PHE A 641 12.42 -1.97 26.62
CA PHE A 641 11.36 -1.71 27.59
C PHE A 641 11.06 -2.90 28.52
N GLY A 642 11.70 -4.06 28.29
CA GLY A 642 11.61 -5.25 29.13
C GLY A 642 10.37 -6.10 28.89
N ASP A 643 10.11 -7.05 29.79
CA ASP A 643 9.09 -8.11 29.63
C ASP A 643 7.64 -7.61 29.52
N GLY A 644 7.35 -6.36 29.89
CA GLY A 644 6.04 -5.74 29.70
C GLY A 644 5.77 -5.26 28.27
N ALA A 645 6.82 -5.20 27.43
CA ALA A 645 6.72 -4.79 26.03
C ALA A 645 6.05 -5.87 25.19
N HIS A 646 4.85 -5.56 24.70
CA HIS A 646 4.09 -6.47 23.86
C HIS A 646 3.25 -5.69 22.85
N PHE A 647 2.74 -6.43 21.88
CA PHE A 647 1.90 -5.92 20.80
C PHE A 647 0.53 -6.61 20.80
N ALA A 648 -0.40 -6.10 20.00
CA ALA A 648 -1.69 -6.75 19.80
C ALA A 648 -2.15 -6.59 18.34
N CYS A 649 -3.11 -7.42 17.93
CA CYS A 649 -3.90 -7.20 16.72
C CYS A 649 -5.34 -6.84 17.10
N ALA A 650 -5.92 -5.88 16.39
CA ALA A 650 -7.33 -5.55 16.48
C ALA A 650 -8.10 -6.29 15.38
N ALA A 651 -8.83 -7.35 15.75
CA ALA A 651 -9.56 -8.20 14.79
C ALA A 651 -10.73 -7.46 14.10
N ASP A 652 -11.25 -6.42 14.75
CA ASP A 652 -12.30 -5.52 14.26
C ASP A 652 -11.77 -4.37 13.37
N ALA A 653 -10.46 -4.15 13.35
CA ALA A 653 -9.80 -3.24 12.41
C ALA A 653 -9.34 -4.01 11.16
N VAL A 654 -10.23 -4.21 10.18
CA VAL A 654 -9.92 -4.97 8.97
C VAL A 654 -9.31 -4.09 7.88
N VAL A 655 -8.16 -4.51 7.34
CA VAL A 655 -7.50 -3.88 6.19
C VAL A 655 -7.29 -4.91 5.10
N VAL A 656 -7.86 -4.67 3.92
CA VAL A 656 -7.56 -5.49 2.74
C VAL A 656 -6.23 -5.04 2.19
N HIS A 657 -5.28 -5.98 2.08
CA HIS A 657 -3.93 -5.72 1.63
C HIS A 657 -3.53 -6.80 0.62
N ALA A 658 -3.30 -6.37 -0.62
CA ALA A 658 -2.83 -7.23 -1.71
C ALA A 658 -1.35 -6.94 -1.96
N PRO A 659 -0.42 -7.66 -1.30
CA PRO A 659 1.01 -7.38 -1.43
C PRO A 659 1.43 -7.52 -2.90
N ASP A 660 2.09 -6.49 -3.41
CA ASP A 660 2.67 -6.56 -4.75
C ASP A 660 3.81 -7.60 -4.75
N THR A 661 3.89 -8.38 -5.81
CA THR A 661 5.02 -9.26 -6.15
C THR A 661 6.40 -8.61 -5.99
N SER A 662 6.51 -7.28 -6.14
CA SER A 662 7.76 -6.55 -5.88
C SER A 662 8.14 -6.50 -4.40
N GLU A 663 7.15 -6.37 -3.52
CA GLU A 663 7.33 -6.33 -2.07
C GLU A 663 7.66 -7.72 -1.52
N GLN A 664 6.95 -8.75 -1.98
CA GLN A 664 7.26 -10.15 -1.65
C GLN A 664 8.70 -10.53 -2.05
N ARG A 665 9.17 -10.07 -3.23
CA ARG A 665 10.56 -10.26 -3.66
C ARG A 665 11.57 -9.56 -2.75
N ARG A 666 11.25 -8.39 -2.21
CA ARG A 666 12.16 -7.64 -1.32
C ARG A 666 12.29 -8.27 0.07
N ARG A 667 11.23 -8.89 0.59
CA ARG A 667 11.31 -9.71 1.83
C ARG A 667 12.28 -10.91 1.71
N ARG A 668 12.59 -11.33 0.48
CA ARG A 668 13.57 -12.38 0.19
C ARG A 668 15.01 -11.88 0.02
N ASP A 669 15.29 -10.61 0.35
CA ASP A 669 16.64 -10.06 0.29
C ASP A 669 17.61 -10.85 1.19
N PRO A 670 18.68 -11.47 0.64
CA PRO A 670 19.64 -12.24 1.41
C PRO A 670 20.42 -11.42 2.45
N GLU A 671 20.60 -10.11 2.24
CA GLU A 671 21.23 -9.21 3.21
C GLU A 671 20.31 -8.99 4.41
N ASN A 672 19.00 -8.79 4.21
CA ASN A 672 18.04 -8.66 5.31
C ASN A 672 18.00 -9.95 6.14
N GLN A 673 18.00 -11.11 5.50
CA GLN A 673 18.04 -12.41 6.18
C GLN A 673 19.31 -12.59 7.01
N ARG A 674 20.49 -12.25 6.44
CA ARG A 674 21.76 -12.30 7.17
C ARG A 674 21.79 -11.34 8.34
N LEU A 675 21.32 -10.11 8.16
CA LEU A 675 21.25 -9.10 9.21
C LEU A 675 20.34 -9.56 10.35
N PHE A 676 19.12 -9.99 10.04
CA PHE A 676 18.16 -10.47 11.02
C PHE A 676 18.70 -11.69 11.78
N ALA A 677 19.24 -12.69 11.08
CA ALA A 677 19.83 -13.87 11.71
C ALA A 677 21.03 -13.52 12.60
N SER A 678 21.87 -12.57 12.20
CA SER A 678 23.03 -12.15 13.01
C SER A 678 22.66 -11.44 14.31
N ARG A 679 21.48 -10.81 14.36
CA ARG A 679 20.98 -10.10 15.55
C ARG A 679 20.12 -10.97 16.45
N TRP A 680 19.22 -11.73 15.83
CA TRP A 680 18.10 -12.39 16.52
C TRP A 680 18.13 -13.91 16.41
N GLY A 681 19.08 -14.50 15.67
CA GLY A 681 19.11 -15.94 15.40
C GLY A 681 19.38 -16.82 16.62
N GLU A 682 20.01 -16.27 17.67
CA GLU A 682 20.26 -16.94 18.95
C GLU A 682 19.21 -16.58 20.02
N SER A 683 18.20 -15.78 19.68
CA SER A 683 17.15 -15.37 20.61
C SER A 683 16.05 -16.44 20.73
N THR A 684 15.56 -16.65 21.95
CA THR A 684 14.41 -17.54 22.23
C THR A 684 13.16 -16.71 22.49
N PHE A 685 12.02 -17.14 21.94
CA PHE A 685 10.72 -16.45 22.05
C PHE A 685 9.62 -17.39 22.57
N PRO A 686 8.54 -16.86 23.16
CA PRO A 686 7.39 -17.66 23.56
C PRO A 686 6.78 -18.42 22.37
N ASP A 687 6.37 -19.66 22.59
CA ASP A 687 5.67 -20.45 21.57
C ASP A 687 4.22 -19.95 21.40
N ASP A 688 3.84 -19.64 20.17
CA ASP A 688 2.51 -19.15 19.79
C ASP A 688 1.55 -20.25 19.28
N ALA A 689 1.95 -21.53 19.30
CA ALA A 689 1.12 -22.64 18.86
C ALA A 689 -0.23 -22.73 19.59
N TRP A 690 -0.28 -22.39 20.88
CA TRP A 690 -1.48 -22.43 21.72
C TRP A 690 -2.61 -21.52 21.21
N ARG A 691 -2.29 -20.48 20.42
CA ARG A 691 -3.29 -19.57 19.84
C ARG A 691 -4.21 -20.29 18.83
N TYR A 692 -3.74 -21.40 18.25
CA TYR A 692 -4.53 -22.24 17.37
C TYR A 692 -5.47 -23.16 18.16
N ASP A 693 -5.05 -23.63 19.35
CA ASP A 693 -5.87 -24.50 20.20
C ASP A 693 -7.17 -23.79 20.61
N ALA A 694 -7.10 -22.48 20.87
CA ALA A 694 -8.25 -21.64 21.21
C ALA A 694 -9.35 -21.61 20.13
N ILE A 695 -8.99 -21.85 18.86
CA ILE A 695 -9.92 -21.87 17.72
C ILE A 695 -10.22 -23.30 17.24
N GLY A 696 -9.80 -24.32 17.99
CA GLY A 696 -10.05 -25.73 17.68
C GLY A 696 -9.08 -26.34 16.67
N LEU A 697 -7.94 -25.70 16.40
CA LEU A 697 -6.89 -26.18 15.51
C LEU A 697 -5.62 -26.47 16.32
N ARG A 698 -4.68 -27.22 15.77
CA ARG A 698 -3.33 -27.37 16.33
C ARG A 698 -2.28 -27.23 15.23
N VAL A 699 -1.12 -26.69 15.59
CA VAL A 699 0.03 -26.64 14.68
C VAL A 699 0.71 -28.00 14.68
N ALA A 700 0.68 -28.69 13.54
CA ALA A 700 1.29 -30.01 13.37
C ALA A 700 2.74 -29.93 12.84
N GLY A 701 3.14 -28.80 12.26
CA GLY A 701 4.49 -28.55 11.76
C GLY A 701 4.59 -27.20 11.06
N LEU A 702 5.74 -26.94 10.46
CA LEU A 702 5.97 -25.77 9.62
C LEU A 702 6.19 -26.23 8.17
N GLU A 703 5.47 -25.61 7.23
CA GLU A 703 5.65 -25.80 5.79
C GLU A 703 6.43 -24.62 5.21
N ASP A 704 7.36 -24.88 4.29
CA ASP A 704 8.05 -23.81 3.56
C ASP A 704 7.19 -23.34 2.38
N SER A 705 6.66 -22.13 2.50
CA SER A 705 5.85 -21.47 1.47
C SER A 705 6.70 -20.76 0.41
N GLY A 706 8.03 -20.74 0.56
CA GLY A 706 8.94 -19.92 -0.25
C GLY A 706 9.07 -18.46 0.21
N ASP A 707 8.06 -17.92 0.91
CA ASP A 707 8.13 -16.61 1.59
C ASP A 707 8.53 -16.74 3.07
N GLY A 708 8.63 -17.97 3.58
CA GLY A 708 8.94 -18.27 4.96
C GLY A 708 8.22 -19.52 5.46
N PRO A 709 8.55 -20.00 6.67
CA PRO A 709 7.78 -21.06 7.30
C PRO A 709 6.34 -20.58 7.55
N LEU A 710 5.35 -21.42 7.29
CA LEU A 710 3.95 -21.23 7.69
C LEU A 710 3.48 -22.41 8.55
N PRO A 711 2.64 -22.18 9.57
CA PRO A 711 2.06 -23.26 10.36
C PRO A 711 1.19 -24.19 9.52
N HIS A 712 1.57 -25.46 9.44
CA HIS A 712 0.69 -26.52 8.98
C HIS A 712 -0.30 -26.84 10.10
N VAL A 713 -1.57 -26.54 9.87
CA VAL A 713 -2.63 -26.66 10.87
C VAL A 713 -3.53 -27.86 10.59
N VAL A 714 -3.93 -28.53 11.66
CA VAL A 714 -4.88 -29.66 11.61
C VAL A 714 -5.94 -29.49 12.70
N PRO A 715 -7.13 -30.10 12.60
CA PRO A 715 -8.13 -30.03 13.65
C PRO A 715 -7.59 -30.56 14.99
N ALA A 716 -7.84 -29.86 16.09
CA ALA A 716 -7.32 -30.24 17.41
C ALA A 716 -7.95 -31.55 17.96
N ARG A 717 -9.09 -31.98 17.42
CA ARG A 717 -9.82 -33.16 17.91
C ARG A 717 -9.04 -34.46 17.68
N ALA A 718 -9.11 -35.37 18.65
CA ALA A 718 -8.74 -36.76 18.43
C ALA A 718 -9.86 -37.43 17.63
N ILE A 719 -9.53 -38.08 16.51
CA ILE A 719 -10.41 -39.03 15.84
C ILE A 719 -10.51 -40.25 16.77
N ALA A 720 -11.30 -40.16 17.83
CA ALA A 720 -11.64 -41.27 18.68
C ALA A 720 -13.15 -41.48 18.56
N PRO A 721 -13.61 -42.66 18.10
CA PRO A 721 -15.01 -43.01 18.18
C PRO A 721 -15.33 -43.24 19.66
N THR A 722 -15.78 -42.21 20.37
CA THR A 722 -16.25 -42.38 21.74
C THR A 722 -17.64 -43.00 21.68
N THR A 723 -17.65 -44.33 21.71
CA THR A 723 -18.76 -45.08 22.30
C THR A 723 -19.00 -44.55 23.71
N HIS A 724 -20.19 -44.03 23.94
CA HIS A 724 -20.78 -43.73 25.25
C HIS A 724 -20.24 -42.51 26.04
N GLY A 725 -20.73 -41.33 25.67
CA GLY A 725 -20.79 -40.11 26.50
C GLY A 725 -21.69 -39.10 25.81
N GLY A 726 -22.83 -38.73 26.41
CA GLY A 726 -23.97 -38.11 25.71
C GLY A 726 -23.85 -36.62 25.37
N GLY A 727 -22.85 -36.23 24.56
CA GLY A 727 -22.79 -34.92 23.91
C GLY A 727 -22.62 -35.06 22.39
N SER A 728 -23.30 -34.23 21.61
CA SER A 728 -23.09 -34.15 20.16
C SER A 728 -21.65 -33.71 19.85
N PRO A 729 -21.01 -34.22 18.79
CA PRO A 729 -19.70 -33.72 18.40
C PRO A 729 -19.79 -32.23 18.09
N ALA A 730 -18.81 -31.47 18.56
CA ALA A 730 -18.56 -30.15 17.98
C ALA A 730 -18.10 -30.44 16.55
N LEU A 731 -18.76 -29.91 15.52
CA LEU A 731 -18.32 -29.95 14.13
C LEU A 731 -17.83 -28.55 13.72
N ARG A 732 -16.92 -28.49 12.75
CA ARG A 732 -16.48 -27.26 12.10
C ARG A 732 -17.32 -27.03 10.84
N TRP A 733 -18.07 -25.94 10.83
CA TRP A 733 -18.98 -25.54 9.76
C TRP A 733 -18.38 -24.40 8.95
N ALA A 734 -18.40 -24.51 7.63
CA ALA A 734 -18.20 -23.40 6.71
C ALA A 734 -19.54 -22.99 6.07
N ILE A 735 -20.04 -21.81 6.43
CA ILE A 735 -21.20 -21.19 5.77
C ILE A 735 -20.68 -20.41 4.56
N LYS A 736 -20.95 -20.90 3.35
CA LYS A 736 -20.50 -20.28 2.10
C LYS A 736 -21.60 -19.36 1.55
N THR A 737 -21.25 -18.11 1.27
CA THR A 737 -22.18 -17.08 0.79
C THR A 737 -21.82 -16.59 -0.62
N GLY A 738 -22.79 -15.95 -1.29
CA GLY A 738 -22.57 -15.27 -2.58
C GLY A 738 -21.99 -13.86 -2.46
N VAL A 739 -21.57 -13.42 -1.27
CA VAL A 739 -21.18 -12.02 -1.01
C VAL A 739 -19.76 -11.76 -1.54
N PRO A 740 -19.54 -10.72 -2.37
CA PRO A 740 -18.19 -10.33 -2.79
C PRO A 740 -17.41 -9.71 -1.62
N ASN A 741 -16.09 -9.90 -1.56
CA ASN A 741 -15.25 -9.25 -0.55
C ASN A 741 -14.94 -7.79 -0.93
N THR A 742 -15.93 -6.91 -0.81
CA THR A 742 -15.82 -5.48 -1.10
C THR A 742 -16.66 -4.68 -0.10
N ARG A 743 -16.40 -3.38 0.06
CA ARG A 743 -17.28 -2.49 0.87
C ARG A 743 -18.75 -2.55 0.44
N GLY A 744 -19.02 -2.63 -0.86
CA GLY A 744 -20.38 -2.82 -1.37
C GLY A 744 -20.99 -4.18 -0.98
N GLY A 745 -20.15 -5.21 -0.79
CA GLY A 745 -20.53 -6.51 -0.27
C GLY A 745 -20.84 -6.50 1.23
N ASP A 746 -20.17 -5.65 2.02
CA ASP A 746 -20.47 -5.49 3.46
C ASP A 746 -21.90 -5.01 3.71
N LEU A 747 -22.51 -4.34 2.72
CA LEU A 747 -23.89 -3.86 2.77
C LEU A 747 -24.92 -4.92 2.33
N TRP A 748 -24.51 -6.13 1.94
CA TRP A 748 -25.43 -7.18 1.52
C TRP A 748 -26.06 -7.86 2.75
N GLY A 749 -27.39 -8.03 2.73
CA GLY A 749 -28.13 -8.67 3.82
C GLY A 749 -27.74 -10.14 4.07
N ASP A 750 -27.18 -10.82 3.06
CA ASP A 750 -26.70 -12.20 3.15
C ASP A 750 -25.59 -12.38 4.20
N LEU A 751 -24.79 -11.34 4.47
CA LEU A 751 -23.72 -11.43 5.46
C LEU A 751 -24.28 -11.42 6.90
N PRO A 752 -25.10 -10.44 7.34
CA PRO A 752 -25.80 -10.52 8.63
C PRO A 752 -26.69 -11.76 8.78
N PHE A 753 -27.24 -12.29 7.68
CA PHE A 753 -28.00 -13.54 7.65
C PHE A 753 -27.11 -14.73 8.03
N ALA A 754 -25.97 -14.88 7.34
CA ALA A 754 -24.99 -15.93 7.63
C ALA A 754 -24.43 -15.80 9.05
N ASP A 755 -24.11 -14.60 9.52
CA ASP A 755 -23.58 -14.37 10.87
C ASP A 755 -24.59 -14.75 11.97
N SER A 756 -25.88 -14.45 11.77
CA SER A 756 -26.93 -14.78 12.74
C SER A 756 -27.15 -16.30 12.82
N LEU A 757 -27.07 -17.00 11.69
CA LEU A 757 -27.06 -18.46 11.65
C LEU A 757 -25.82 -19.03 12.33
N ALA A 758 -24.66 -18.45 12.05
CA ALA A 758 -23.39 -18.89 12.61
C ALA A 758 -23.39 -18.81 14.15
N ARG A 759 -23.85 -17.67 14.72
CA ARG A 759 -24.06 -17.53 16.18
C ARG A 759 -25.01 -18.59 16.74
N SER A 760 -26.09 -18.91 16.03
CA SER A 760 -27.09 -19.89 16.47
C SER A 760 -26.53 -21.33 16.50
N LEU A 761 -25.66 -21.67 15.54
CA LEU A 761 -24.91 -22.92 15.53
C LEU A 761 -23.83 -22.95 16.64
N GLU A 762 -23.15 -21.83 16.91
CA GLU A 762 -22.16 -21.72 17.99
C GLU A 762 -22.77 -21.88 19.38
N LYS A 763 -23.97 -21.34 19.62
CA LYS A 763 -24.75 -21.61 20.85
C LYS A 763 -25.00 -23.10 21.08
N ARG A 764 -24.89 -23.93 20.04
CA ARG A 764 -25.03 -25.40 20.06
C ARG A 764 -23.68 -26.12 20.07
N GLY A 765 -22.60 -25.43 20.46
CA GLY A 765 -21.27 -26.01 20.62
C GLY A 765 -20.54 -26.29 19.30
N GLN A 766 -21.03 -25.74 18.18
CA GLN A 766 -20.37 -25.89 16.87
C GLN A 766 -19.32 -24.80 16.66
N GLN A 767 -18.33 -25.07 15.81
CA GLN A 767 -17.34 -24.08 15.39
C GLN A 767 -17.72 -23.60 14.00
N VAL A 768 -17.95 -22.30 13.79
CA VAL A 768 -18.52 -21.83 12.53
C VAL A 768 -17.71 -20.70 11.93
N VAL A 769 -17.38 -20.83 10.64
CA VAL A 769 -16.79 -19.77 9.82
C VAL A 769 -17.74 -19.37 8.70
N VAL A 770 -17.63 -18.12 8.26
CA VAL A 770 -18.44 -17.57 7.17
C VAL A 770 -17.51 -17.19 6.03
N ASP A 771 -17.64 -17.91 4.92
CA ASP A 771 -16.84 -17.67 3.72
C ASP A 771 -17.62 -16.74 2.77
N ARG A 772 -16.97 -15.63 2.42
CA ARG A 772 -17.39 -14.79 1.29
C ARG A 772 -17.12 -15.54 -0.02
N TYR A 773 -17.80 -15.12 -1.09
CA TYR A 773 -17.74 -15.81 -2.37
C TYR A 773 -16.30 -16.02 -2.89
N PRO A 774 -15.37 -15.06 -2.81
CA PRO A 774 -13.99 -15.29 -3.22
C PRO A 774 -13.28 -16.41 -2.43
N ALA A 775 -13.53 -16.54 -1.13
CA ALA A 775 -12.94 -17.55 -0.23
C ALA A 775 -13.58 -18.95 -0.32
N ARG A 776 -14.57 -19.18 -1.22
CA ARG A 776 -15.31 -20.45 -1.35
C ARG A 776 -14.44 -21.70 -1.56
N GLY A 777 -13.20 -21.52 -2.02
CA GLY A 777 -12.20 -22.58 -2.24
C GLY A 777 -10.87 -22.30 -1.55
N ARG A 778 -10.89 -21.66 -0.38
CA ARG A 778 -9.68 -21.37 0.41
C ARG A 778 -8.88 -22.65 0.72
N ALA A 779 -7.56 -22.53 0.86
CA ALA A 779 -6.67 -23.66 1.09
C ALA A 779 -7.01 -24.46 2.37
N THR A 780 -7.61 -23.80 3.36
CA THR A 780 -7.99 -24.38 4.65
C THR A 780 -9.37 -25.03 4.64
N SER A 781 -10.08 -25.03 3.50
CA SER A 781 -11.39 -25.69 3.37
C SER A 781 -11.38 -27.17 3.81
N PRO A 782 -10.36 -27.99 3.51
CA PRO A 782 -10.30 -29.38 3.97
C PRO A 782 -10.35 -29.58 5.50
N LEU A 783 -10.27 -28.51 6.30
CA LEU A 783 -10.44 -28.56 7.76
C LEU A 783 -11.91 -28.57 8.19
N ASP A 784 -12.86 -28.25 7.30
CA ASP A 784 -14.27 -28.12 7.63
C ASP A 784 -15.01 -29.47 7.51
N ASP A 785 -15.76 -29.82 8.55
CA ASP A 785 -16.56 -31.04 8.62
C ASP A 785 -17.87 -30.90 7.83
N VAL A 786 -18.46 -29.70 7.84
CA VAL A 786 -19.75 -29.40 7.22
C VAL A 786 -19.65 -28.14 6.38
N VAL A 787 -20.14 -28.19 5.15
CA VAL A 787 -20.29 -27.02 4.27
C VAL A 787 -21.77 -26.73 4.09
N LEU A 788 -22.19 -25.55 4.52
CA LEU A 788 -23.52 -25.02 4.24
C LEU A 788 -23.42 -23.96 3.13
N ALA A 789 -23.83 -24.32 1.92
CA ALA A 789 -23.93 -23.40 0.80
C ALA A 789 -25.25 -22.63 0.86
N ILE A 790 -25.19 -21.35 1.24
CA ILE A 790 -26.34 -20.45 1.15
C ILE A 790 -26.42 -19.93 -0.28
N ARG A 791 -27.34 -20.53 -1.06
CA ARG A 791 -27.48 -20.25 -2.48
C ARG A 791 -28.30 -18.99 -2.70
N GLY A 792 -27.57 -17.90 -2.99
CA GLY A 792 -28.08 -16.60 -3.40
C GLY A 792 -27.88 -16.35 -4.89
N ARG A 793 -27.15 -15.28 -5.24
CA ARG A 793 -26.88 -14.89 -6.64
C ARG A 793 -25.89 -15.80 -7.38
N HIS A 794 -24.93 -16.38 -6.68
CA HIS A 794 -23.85 -17.17 -7.30
C HIS A 794 -23.93 -18.65 -6.95
N PRO A 795 -23.65 -19.56 -7.90
CA PRO A 795 -23.58 -20.99 -7.63
C PRO A 795 -22.40 -21.30 -6.70
N LEU A 796 -22.60 -22.29 -5.85
CA LEU A 796 -21.61 -22.79 -4.91
C LEU A 796 -21.45 -24.29 -5.17
N GLU A 797 -20.21 -24.74 -5.26
CA GLU A 797 -19.90 -26.16 -5.50
C GLU A 797 -19.77 -26.89 -4.15
N PRO A 798 -20.18 -28.16 -4.09
CA PRO A 798 -19.90 -29.00 -2.94
C PRO A 798 -18.39 -29.18 -2.74
N GLN A 799 -18.01 -29.43 -1.50
CA GLN A 799 -16.64 -29.66 -1.09
C GLN A 799 -16.39 -31.15 -0.82
N PRO A 800 -15.46 -31.79 -1.55
CA PRO A 800 -15.10 -33.17 -1.29
C PRO A 800 -14.62 -33.38 0.15
N GLY A 801 -15.06 -34.45 0.80
CA GLY A 801 -14.64 -34.85 2.14
C GLY A 801 -15.40 -34.18 3.30
N ALA A 802 -16.33 -33.27 3.02
CA ALA A 802 -17.23 -32.66 4.01
C ALA A 802 -18.68 -33.12 3.79
N VAL A 803 -19.53 -32.96 4.80
CA VAL A 803 -20.99 -33.03 4.62
C VAL A 803 -21.47 -31.75 3.95
N ASN A 804 -22.09 -31.86 2.78
CA ASN A 804 -22.50 -30.75 1.94
C ASN A 804 -24.01 -30.51 2.01
N ILE A 805 -24.40 -29.33 2.51
CA ILE A 805 -25.79 -28.93 2.61
C ILE A 805 -26.01 -27.70 1.72
N LEU A 806 -26.98 -27.79 0.81
CA LEU A 806 -27.43 -26.66 -0.01
C LEU A 806 -28.68 -26.04 0.61
N TRP A 807 -28.68 -24.72 0.81
CA TRP A 807 -29.89 -23.99 1.19
C TRP A 807 -30.20 -22.90 0.17
N VAL A 808 -31.20 -23.16 -0.67
CA VAL A 808 -31.69 -22.20 -1.67
C VAL A 808 -32.56 -21.17 -0.97
N ILE A 809 -32.08 -19.93 -0.88
CA ILE A 809 -32.81 -18.83 -0.22
C ILE A 809 -33.34 -17.78 -1.19
N SER A 810 -32.80 -17.70 -2.41
CA SER A 810 -33.25 -16.75 -3.43
C SER A 810 -32.89 -17.21 -4.85
N ARG A 811 -33.34 -16.44 -5.85
CA ARG A 811 -33.10 -16.66 -7.29
C ARG A 811 -33.43 -18.08 -7.78
N PRO A 812 -34.61 -18.63 -7.45
CA PRO A 812 -34.96 -20.01 -7.80
C PRO A 812 -34.92 -20.31 -9.30
N GLY A 813 -35.14 -19.31 -10.16
CA GLY A 813 -35.09 -19.47 -11.61
C GLY A 813 -33.68 -19.70 -12.17
N GLU A 814 -32.64 -19.44 -11.38
CA GLU A 814 -31.24 -19.64 -11.79
C GLU A 814 -30.63 -20.96 -11.27
N VAL A 815 -31.35 -21.70 -10.41
CA VAL A 815 -30.86 -22.94 -9.82
C VAL A 815 -31.12 -24.11 -10.76
N THR A 816 -30.07 -24.89 -11.06
CA THR A 816 -30.17 -26.00 -12.02
C THR A 816 -30.23 -27.36 -11.31
N ARG A 817 -30.76 -28.39 -12.00
CA ARG A 817 -30.79 -29.76 -11.46
C ARG A 817 -29.39 -30.32 -11.21
N GLN A 818 -28.45 -29.97 -12.06
CA GLN A 818 -27.06 -30.40 -11.94
C GLN A 818 -26.40 -29.84 -10.67
N GLU A 819 -26.72 -28.58 -10.33
CA GLU A 819 -26.22 -27.94 -9.11
C GLU A 819 -26.65 -28.71 -7.85
N LEU A 820 -27.89 -29.20 -7.82
CA LEU A 820 -28.39 -30.00 -6.69
C LEU A 820 -27.68 -31.35 -6.54
N ALA A 821 -27.16 -31.93 -7.62
CA ALA A 821 -26.66 -33.31 -7.62
C ALA A 821 -25.43 -33.52 -6.74
N GLY A 822 -24.64 -32.48 -6.51
CA GLY A 822 -23.38 -32.56 -5.79
C GLY A 822 -23.46 -32.43 -4.26
N PHE A 823 -24.60 -32.02 -3.73
CA PHE A 823 -24.79 -31.87 -2.28
C PHE A 823 -25.21 -33.19 -1.63
N ASP A 824 -25.34 -33.26 -0.31
CA ASP A 824 -25.84 -34.42 0.45
C ASP A 824 -27.29 -34.18 0.91
N ALA A 825 -27.58 -32.96 1.39
CA ALA A 825 -28.94 -32.48 1.66
C ALA A 825 -29.23 -31.18 0.91
N VAL A 826 -30.50 -30.99 0.54
CA VAL A 826 -30.97 -29.79 -0.15
C VAL A 826 -32.21 -29.24 0.54
N PHE A 827 -32.14 -27.97 0.93
CA PHE A 827 -33.24 -27.20 1.49
C PHE A 827 -33.62 -26.04 0.59
N ALA A 828 -34.88 -25.61 0.65
CA ALA A 828 -35.35 -24.42 -0.03
C ALA A 828 -36.29 -23.58 0.85
N ALA A 829 -36.18 -22.26 0.72
CA ALA A 829 -37.03 -21.29 1.41
C ALA A 829 -38.42 -21.09 0.78
N SER A 830 -38.93 -22.12 0.08
CA SER A 830 -40.27 -22.16 -0.50
C SER A 830 -40.80 -23.58 -0.54
N ALA A 831 -42.04 -23.78 -0.06
CA ALA A 831 -42.73 -25.07 -0.16
C ALA A 831 -43.09 -25.43 -1.60
N THR A 832 -43.58 -24.45 -2.37
CA THR A 832 -43.98 -24.62 -3.77
C THR A 832 -42.80 -25.06 -4.62
N TRP A 833 -41.67 -24.36 -4.50
CA TRP A 833 -40.48 -24.67 -5.27
C TRP A 833 -39.82 -25.97 -4.82
N ALA A 834 -39.75 -26.24 -3.50
CA ALA A 834 -39.19 -27.50 -2.99
C ALA A 834 -39.94 -28.72 -3.55
N SER A 835 -41.28 -28.68 -3.55
CA SER A 835 -42.10 -29.76 -4.10
C SER A 835 -41.87 -29.93 -5.60
N TRP A 836 -41.85 -28.84 -6.36
CA TRP A 836 -41.63 -28.88 -7.81
C TRP A 836 -40.22 -29.41 -8.14
N MET A 837 -39.19 -28.85 -7.53
CA MET A 837 -37.81 -29.24 -7.80
C MET A 837 -37.50 -30.67 -7.36
N SER A 838 -38.17 -31.16 -6.31
CA SER A 838 -38.07 -32.57 -5.91
C SER A 838 -38.58 -33.52 -6.99
N GLN A 839 -39.70 -33.19 -7.60
CA GLN A 839 -40.27 -33.98 -8.71
C GLN A 839 -39.40 -33.86 -9.96
N GLU A 840 -38.91 -32.67 -10.25
CA GLU A 840 -38.22 -32.36 -11.50
C GLU A 840 -36.76 -32.85 -11.53
N SER A 841 -36.07 -32.83 -10.39
CA SER A 841 -34.68 -33.28 -10.26
C SER A 841 -34.55 -34.76 -9.83
N GLY A 842 -35.62 -35.35 -9.29
CA GLY A 842 -35.57 -36.67 -8.66
C GLY A 842 -34.82 -36.69 -7.31
N ARG A 843 -34.38 -35.52 -6.83
CA ARG A 843 -33.68 -35.34 -5.55
C ARG A 843 -34.60 -34.70 -4.53
N ARG A 844 -34.67 -35.25 -3.32
CA ARG A 844 -35.48 -34.67 -2.23
C ARG A 844 -34.97 -33.27 -1.88
N VAL A 845 -35.85 -32.28 -2.01
CA VAL A 845 -35.66 -30.90 -1.55
C VAL A 845 -36.61 -30.64 -0.39
N GLU A 846 -36.07 -30.33 0.78
CA GLU A 846 -36.85 -30.11 2.00
C GLU A 846 -37.15 -28.62 2.21
N VAL A 847 -38.27 -28.33 2.89
CA VAL A 847 -38.66 -26.94 3.14
C VAL A 847 -37.94 -26.43 4.36
N LEU A 848 -37.18 -25.35 4.19
CA LEU A 848 -36.55 -24.60 5.27
C LEU A 848 -36.68 -23.11 4.95
N LEU A 849 -37.72 -22.47 5.49
CA LEU A 849 -37.97 -21.05 5.27
C LEU A 849 -36.83 -20.19 5.86
N GLN A 850 -36.67 -18.97 5.36
CA GLN A 850 -35.79 -17.98 5.99
C GLN A 850 -36.22 -17.68 7.44
N ALA A 851 -35.42 -16.88 8.15
CA ALA A 851 -35.55 -16.76 9.60
C ALA A 851 -35.08 -15.40 10.15
N THR A 852 -35.50 -15.08 11.37
CA THR A 852 -35.07 -13.88 12.07
C THR A 852 -34.07 -14.19 13.18
N ASP A 853 -33.29 -13.18 13.57
CA ASP A 853 -32.47 -13.21 14.79
C ASP A 853 -33.29 -12.63 15.95
N PRO A 854 -33.82 -13.45 16.88
CA PRO A 854 -34.70 -12.98 17.95
C PRO A 854 -34.00 -12.11 19.00
N GLU A 855 -32.66 -12.13 19.06
CA GLU A 855 -31.88 -11.24 19.94
C GLU A 855 -31.74 -9.83 19.34
N ARG A 856 -31.89 -9.71 18.02
CA ARG A 856 -31.80 -8.42 17.31
C ARG A 856 -33.17 -7.84 17.00
N PHE A 857 -34.10 -8.66 16.53
CA PHE A 857 -35.41 -8.25 16.04
C PHE A 857 -36.50 -8.72 17.01
N HIS A 858 -36.94 -7.81 17.88
CA HIS A 858 -37.98 -8.08 18.87
C HIS A 858 -38.74 -6.78 19.21
N PRO A 859 -39.98 -6.85 19.75
CA PRO A 859 -40.83 -5.67 19.94
C PRO A 859 -40.32 -4.71 21.02
N ASP A 860 -39.39 -5.16 21.87
CA ASP A 860 -38.87 -4.40 23.02
C ASP A 860 -37.60 -3.60 22.69
N VAL A 861 -37.11 -3.63 21.43
CA VAL A 861 -36.02 -2.77 20.98
C VAL A 861 -36.46 -1.30 21.06
N ALA A 862 -35.57 -0.42 21.51
CA ALA A 862 -35.84 1.02 21.54
C ALA A 862 -36.16 1.54 20.12
N ALA A 863 -37.30 2.23 19.96
CA ALA A 863 -37.68 2.84 18.70
C ALA A 863 -36.78 4.05 18.38
N ALA A 864 -36.44 4.21 17.09
CA ALA A 864 -35.64 5.35 16.65
C ALA A 864 -36.36 6.68 16.94
N PRO A 865 -35.62 7.76 17.29
CA PRO A 865 -36.20 9.08 17.48
C PRO A 865 -36.74 9.63 16.15
N GLY A 866 -38.02 9.99 16.14
CA GLY A 866 -38.74 10.35 14.91
C GLY A 866 -39.47 9.14 14.33
N ARG A 867 -40.81 9.19 14.33
CA ARG A 867 -41.65 8.11 13.81
C ARG A 867 -41.81 8.27 12.30
N GLU A 868 -41.31 7.32 11.54
CA GLU A 868 -41.51 7.28 10.08
C GLU A 868 -42.88 6.68 9.77
N ASP A 869 -43.65 7.28 8.86
CA ASP A 869 -44.98 6.75 8.52
C ASP A 869 -44.84 5.47 7.67
N VAL A 870 -44.04 5.52 6.61
CA VAL A 870 -43.80 4.37 5.74
C VAL A 870 -42.30 4.23 5.46
N LEU A 871 -41.73 3.07 5.79
CA LEU A 871 -40.30 2.78 5.68
C LEU A 871 -40.02 1.74 4.59
N PHE A 872 -38.95 1.93 3.81
CA PHE A 872 -38.37 0.88 2.98
C PHE A 872 -36.85 0.83 3.16
N VAL A 873 -36.31 -0.39 3.35
CA VAL A 873 -34.88 -0.64 3.55
C VAL A 873 -34.37 -1.58 2.47
N GLY A 874 -33.70 -1.06 1.45
CA GLY A 874 -33.05 -1.82 0.37
C GLY A 874 -32.66 -0.92 -0.80
N GLY A 875 -31.63 -1.29 -1.57
CA GLY A 875 -31.15 -0.45 -2.69
C GLY A 875 -32.12 -0.35 -3.86
N ALA A 876 -32.06 0.75 -4.60
CA ALA A 876 -32.86 0.94 -5.81
C ALA A 876 -32.45 0.00 -6.97
N ARG A 877 -33.39 -0.32 -7.87
CA ARG A 877 -33.16 -1.11 -9.11
C ARG A 877 -33.41 -0.24 -10.37
N PRO A 878 -32.99 -0.66 -11.58
CA PRO A 878 -33.05 0.18 -12.79
C PRO A 878 -34.45 0.50 -13.37
N ILE A 879 -35.54 0.19 -12.66
CA ILE A 879 -36.93 0.36 -13.12
C ILE A 879 -37.44 1.76 -12.71
N GLU A 880 -38.52 2.29 -13.31
CA GLU A 880 -39.12 3.57 -12.88
C GLU A 880 -39.34 3.59 -11.35
N PHE A 881 -38.75 4.58 -10.67
CA PHE A 881 -38.70 4.71 -9.21
C PHE A 881 -38.00 3.59 -8.43
N GLY A 882 -37.02 2.90 -9.01
CA GLY A 882 -36.19 1.96 -8.27
C GLY A 882 -36.82 0.58 -8.09
N ARG A 883 -38.07 0.51 -7.62
CA ARG A 883 -38.81 -0.73 -7.28
C ARG A 883 -40.32 -0.49 -7.40
N ALA A 884 -41.08 -1.49 -7.84
CA ALA A 884 -42.52 -1.35 -8.08
C ALA A 884 -43.30 -0.92 -6.82
N ILE A 885 -43.08 -1.59 -5.67
CA ILE A 885 -43.76 -1.28 -4.41
C ILE A 885 -43.49 0.15 -3.94
N VAL A 886 -42.24 0.62 -4.10
CA VAL A 886 -41.81 1.97 -3.74
C VAL A 886 -42.42 2.99 -4.69
N GLY A 887 -42.39 2.73 -6.00
CA GLY A 887 -43.01 3.58 -7.00
C GLY A 887 -44.52 3.74 -6.79
N SER A 888 -45.23 2.66 -6.47
CA SER A 888 -46.66 2.71 -6.14
C SER A 888 -46.93 3.53 -4.87
N ALA A 889 -46.10 3.39 -3.84
CA ALA A 889 -46.23 4.19 -2.62
C ALA A 889 -45.96 5.68 -2.86
N LEU A 890 -44.94 6.01 -3.65
CA LEU A 890 -44.64 7.40 -4.05
C LEU A 890 -45.80 8.01 -4.85
N ARG A 891 -46.35 7.29 -5.84
CA ARG A 891 -47.52 7.75 -6.61
C ARG A 891 -48.80 7.86 -5.77
N ALA A 892 -48.91 7.06 -4.72
CA ALA A 892 -50.00 7.16 -3.75
C ALA A 892 -49.82 8.35 -2.76
N GLY A 893 -48.69 9.05 -2.79
CA GLY A 893 -48.40 10.20 -1.93
C GLY A 893 -47.98 9.82 -0.51
N ALA A 894 -47.37 8.64 -0.31
CA ALA A 894 -46.88 8.20 0.98
C ALA A 894 -45.74 9.09 1.52
N ALA A 895 -45.74 9.36 2.83
CA ALA A 895 -44.60 9.96 3.52
C ALA A 895 -43.52 8.90 3.73
N LEU A 896 -42.63 8.77 2.73
CA LEU A 896 -41.72 7.64 2.60
C LEU A 896 -40.31 7.94 3.12
N ALA A 897 -39.76 7.01 3.91
CA ALA A 897 -38.35 6.98 4.30
C ALA A 897 -37.64 5.85 3.57
N LEU A 898 -36.63 6.19 2.76
CA LEU A 898 -35.89 5.26 1.92
C LEU A 898 -34.45 5.13 2.38
N TRP A 899 -34.08 3.93 2.82
CA TRP A 899 -32.72 3.55 3.17
C TRP A 899 -32.16 2.55 2.15
N GLY A 900 -31.00 2.83 1.57
CA GLY A 900 -30.36 1.96 0.59
C GLY A 900 -29.65 2.73 -0.52
N PRO A 901 -28.70 2.10 -1.23
CA PRO A 901 -27.96 2.76 -2.29
C PRO A 901 -28.87 3.12 -3.48
N GLY A 902 -28.64 4.30 -4.07
CA GLY A 902 -29.28 4.77 -5.30
C GLY A 902 -30.55 5.60 -5.12
N TRP A 903 -31.10 5.69 -3.90
CA TRP A 903 -32.30 6.50 -3.63
C TRP A 903 -32.03 8.01 -3.69
N ASP A 904 -30.82 8.43 -3.35
CA ASP A 904 -30.31 9.80 -3.50
C ASP A 904 -30.46 10.35 -4.92
N ARG A 905 -30.44 9.46 -5.92
CA ARG A 905 -30.58 9.83 -7.34
C ARG A 905 -32.02 9.73 -7.85
N ILE A 906 -32.84 8.88 -7.25
CA ILE A 906 -34.18 8.53 -7.76
C ILE A 906 -35.29 9.30 -7.04
N ALA A 907 -35.18 9.46 -5.72
CA ALA A 907 -36.16 10.13 -4.86
C ALA A 907 -35.42 10.82 -3.70
N PRO A 908 -34.63 11.88 -3.98
CA PRO A 908 -33.75 12.52 -3.00
C PRO A 908 -34.49 13.04 -1.76
N GLU A 909 -35.73 13.50 -1.91
CA GLU A 909 -36.58 13.98 -0.81
C GLU A 909 -36.99 12.88 0.18
N CYS A 910 -37.00 11.61 -0.27
CA CYS A 910 -37.34 10.45 0.55
C CYS A 910 -36.10 9.70 1.04
N ALA A 911 -34.92 9.95 0.45
CA ALA A 911 -33.68 9.29 0.82
C ALA A 911 -33.23 9.69 2.24
N ARG A 912 -32.79 8.71 3.03
CA ARG A 912 -32.28 8.92 4.41
C ARG A 912 -30.82 8.51 4.59
N GLY A 913 -30.33 7.56 3.79
CA GLY A 913 -28.94 7.15 3.80
C GLY A 913 -28.69 5.91 2.94
N ALA A 914 -27.41 5.57 2.75
CA ALA A 914 -26.98 4.48 1.88
C ALA A 914 -27.27 3.08 2.46
N ALA A 915 -27.36 2.94 3.78
CA ALA A 915 -27.74 1.72 4.48
C ALA A 915 -28.11 2.05 5.94
N LEU A 916 -28.78 1.12 6.62
CA LEU A 916 -28.92 1.11 8.08
C LEU A 916 -27.86 0.18 8.66
N GLY A 917 -27.21 0.60 9.74
CA GLY A 917 -26.29 -0.26 10.48
C GLY A 917 -26.98 -1.51 11.04
N PRO A 918 -26.23 -2.60 11.34
CA PRO A 918 -26.80 -3.85 11.84
C PRO A 918 -27.64 -3.71 13.12
N HIS A 919 -27.35 -2.71 13.96
CA HIS A 919 -28.07 -2.41 15.20
C HIS A 919 -29.18 -1.37 15.03
N GLU A 920 -29.19 -0.63 13.91
CA GLU A 920 -30.17 0.42 13.63
C GLU A 920 -31.42 -0.14 12.95
N ALA A 921 -31.26 -1.17 12.13
CA ALA A 921 -32.36 -1.78 11.38
C ALA A 921 -33.54 -2.22 12.27
N PRO A 922 -33.34 -2.94 13.40
CA PRO A 922 -34.45 -3.29 14.28
C PRO A 922 -35.18 -2.07 14.86
N SER A 923 -34.43 -1.04 15.24
CA SER A 923 -34.96 0.21 15.78
C SER A 923 -35.79 0.99 14.74
N ALA A 924 -35.32 1.02 13.48
CA ALA A 924 -36.04 1.62 12.36
C ALA A 924 -37.30 0.83 11.99
N TYR A 925 -37.25 -0.51 11.96
CA TYR A 925 -38.44 -1.33 11.76
C TYR A 925 -39.46 -1.12 12.87
N ARG A 926 -39.00 -0.94 14.11
CA ARG A 926 -39.90 -0.70 15.24
C ARG A 926 -40.53 0.70 15.22
N SER A 927 -39.82 1.71 14.72
CA SER A 927 -40.33 3.08 14.67
C SER A 927 -41.30 3.33 13.51
N ALA A 928 -41.28 2.51 12.46
CA ALA A 928 -42.16 2.67 11.30
C ALA A 928 -43.63 2.31 11.61
N GLU A 929 -44.61 3.02 11.03
CA GLU A 929 -46.00 2.55 11.07
C GLU A 929 -46.26 1.38 10.13
N ILE A 930 -45.63 1.42 8.94
CA ILE A 930 -45.66 0.36 7.94
C ILE A 930 -44.26 0.22 7.36
N VAL A 931 -43.80 -1.01 7.21
CA VAL A 931 -42.64 -1.30 6.37
C VAL A 931 -43.10 -1.82 5.02
N LEU A 932 -42.51 -1.31 3.94
CA LEU A 932 -42.71 -1.85 2.60
C LEU A 932 -41.72 -2.99 2.34
N ASN A 933 -42.18 -3.99 1.60
CA ASN A 933 -41.38 -5.12 1.17
C ASN A 933 -41.62 -5.45 -0.30
N ASP A 934 -40.61 -6.07 -0.90
CA ASP A 934 -40.68 -6.57 -2.27
C ASP A 934 -39.72 -7.74 -2.47
N HIS A 935 -40.02 -8.56 -3.48
CA HIS A 935 -39.21 -9.70 -3.84
C HIS A 935 -38.56 -9.51 -5.22
N PHE A 936 -37.69 -10.44 -5.60
CA PHE A 936 -37.37 -10.60 -7.03
C PHE A 936 -38.55 -11.30 -7.71
N ALA A 937 -38.77 -11.03 -9.00
CA ALA A 937 -39.95 -11.54 -9.71
C ALA A 937 -40.05 -13.08 -9.65
N ASP A 938 -38.92 -13.77 -9.82
CA ASP A 938 -38.83 -15.23 -9.70
C ASP A 938 -39.04 -15.74 -8.27
N MET A 939 -38.61 -14.97 -7.26
CA MET A 939 -38.92 -15.30 -5.86
C MET A 939 -40.43 -15.19 -5.58
N ALA A 940 -41.08 -14.12 -6.06
CA ALA A 940 -42.52 -13.92 -5.88
C ALA A 940 -43.33 -15.04 -6.57
N GLU A 941 -42.97 -15.36 -7.82
CA GLU A 941 -43.59 -16.43 -8.61
C GLU A 941 -43.49 -17.79 -7.92
N TRP A 942 -42.33 -18.12 -7.36
CA TRP A 942 -42.07 -19.42 -6.75
C TRP A 942 -42.32 -19.47 -5.24
N GLY A 943 -42.87 -18.42 -4.62
CA GLY A 943 -43.24 -18.43 -3.20
C GLY A 943 -42.06 -18.37 -2.22
N PHE A 944 -40.98 -17.66 -2.56
CA PHE A 944 -39.85 -17.42 -1.66
C PHE A 944 -40.06 -16.15 -0.85
N VAL A 945 -40.46 -16.29 0.41
CA VAL A 945 -40.56 -15.18 1.35
C VAL A 945 -39.16 -14.75 1.80
N ASN A 946 -38.82 -13.48 1.60
CA ASN A 946 -37.52 -12.92 1.95
C ASN A 946 -37.35 -12.65 3.46
N ASN A 947 -36.08 -12.48 3.88
CA ASN A 947 -35.73 -12.28 5.29
C ASN A 947 -36.39 -11.07 5.94
N ARG A 948 -36.55 -9.97 5.18
CA ARG A 948 -37.11 -8.71 5.68
C ARG A 948 -38.50 -8.93 6.27
N THR A 949 -39.28 -9.84 5.68
CA THR A 949 -40.60 -10.21 6.21
C THR A 949 -40.49 -10.75 7.64
N PHE A 950 -39.60 -11.71 7.87
CA PHE A 950 -39.40 -12.31 9.19
C PHE A 950 -38.91 -11.27 10.21
N ASP A 951 -37.91 -10.46 9.84
CA ASP A 951 -37.32 -9.44 10.72
C ASP A 951 -38.33 -8.36 11.15
N VAL A 952 -39.14 -7.87 10.21
CA VAL A 952 -40.13 -6.82 10.50
C VAL A 952 -41.28 -7.34 11.37
N ILE A 953 -41.79 -8.54 11.08
CA ILE A 953 -42.84 -9.14 11.91
C ILE A 953 -42.29 -9.49 13.30
N ALA A 954 -41.03 -9.89 13.41
CA ALA A 954 -40.37 -10.11 14.69
C ALA A 954 -40.30 -8.82 15.55
N CYS A 955 -40.15 -7.65 14.94
CA CYS A 955 -40.29 -6.33 15.60
C CYS A 955 -41.75 -5.91 15.92
N ALA A 956 -42.74 -6.76 15.62
CA ALA A 956 -44.17 -6.48 15.76
C ALA A 956 -44.65 -5.26 14.95
N THR A 957 -44.12 -5.09 13.73
CA THR A 957 -44.49 -3.99 12.83
C THR A 957 -45.28 -4.51 11.62
N PRO A 958 -46.43 -3.91 11.25
CA PRO A 958 -47.17 -4.28 10.05
C PRO A 958 -46.40 -4.00 8.76
N MET A 959 -46.66 -4.78 7.71
CA MET A 959 -45.95 -4.69 6.44
C MET A 959 -46.89 -4.70 5.24
N ILE A 960 -46.53 -3.98 4.17
CA ILE A 960 -47.13 -4.14 2.84
C ILE A 960 -46.08 -4.74 1.89
N SER A 961 -46.42 -5.84 1.22
CA SER A 961 -45.54 -6.54 0.27
C SER A 961 -46.16 -6.64 -1.12
N ASP A 962 -45.37 -7.02 -2.12
CA ASP A 962 -45.87 -7.65 -3.34
C ASP A 962 -46.51 -9.03 -3.02
N PRO A 963 -47.42 -9.54 -3.88
CA PRO A 963 -48.06 -10.84 -3.67
C PRO A 963 -47.05 -11.99 -3.82
N VAL A 964 -46.90 -12.81 -2.76
CA VAL A 964 -46.05 -14.01 -2.73
C VAL A 964 -46.77 -15.12 -1.97
N ALA A 965 -46.75 -16.34 -2.51
CA ALA A 965 -47.26 -17.52 -1.79
C ALA A 965 -46.41 -17.80 -0.54
N GLY A 966 -47.03 -18.02 0.62
CA GLY A 966 -46.35 -18.20 1.90
C GLY A 966 -46.52 -17.02 2.87
N LEU A 967 -47.00 -15.86 2.42
CA LEU A 967 -47.26 -14.71 3.29
C LEU A 967 -48.46 -14.92 4.24
N GLU A 968 -49.34 -15.88 3.94
CA GLU A 968 -50.44 -16.31 4.80
C GLU A 968 -49.96 -16.80 6.19
N LEU A 969 -48.70 -17.24 6.29
CA LEU A 969 -48.03 -17.60 7.54
C LEU A 969 -48.09 -16.50 8.59
N PHE A 970 -48.11 -15.23 8.18
CA PHE A 970 -48.06 -14.08 9.10
C PHE A 970 -49.45 -13.60 9.51
N GLY A 971 -50.51 -14.38 9.31
CA GLY A 971 -51.81 -14.18 9.96
C GLY A 971 -52.43 -12.79 9.79
N GLY A 972 -52.24 -12.16 8.63
CA GLY A 972 -52.75 -10.83 8.30
C GLY A 972 -51.82 -9.65 8.66
N ALA A 973 -50.65 -9.89 9.25
CA ALA A 973 -49.66 -8.82 9.50
C ALA A 973 -48.99 -8.27 8.22
N VAL A 974 -49.07 -9.03 7.13
CA VAL A 974 -48.57 -8.63 5.81
C VAL A 974 -49.76 -8.47 4.87
N ALA A 975 -50.04 -7.25 4.43
CA ALA A 975 -50.97 -7.00 3.33
C ALA A 975 -50.22 -7.01 1.99
N THR A 976 -50.91 -7.37 0.91
CA THR A 976 -50.33 -7.42 -0.44
C THR A 976 -50.90 -6.35 -1.34
N ALA A 977 -50.05 -5.68 -2.12
CA ALA A 977 -50.47 -4.72 -3.16
C ALA A 977 -49.86 -5.12 -4.51
N SER A 978 -50.71 -5.21 -5.53
CA SER A 978 -50.33 -5.51 -6.93
C SER A 978 -50.54 -4.33 -7.87
N SER A 979 -51.23 -3.27 -7.41
CA SER A 979 -51.52 -2.06 -8.19
C SER A 979 -51.42 -0.78 -7.36
N ASP A 980 -51.31 0.36 -8.05
CA ASP A 980 -51.30 1.68 -7.42
C ASP A 980 -52.61 1.97 -6.64
N GLU A 981 -53.75 1.47 -7.13
CA GLU A 981 -55.06 1.62 -6.45
C GLU A 981 -55.11 0.84 -5.14
N GLU A 982 -54.62 -0.41 -5.14
CA GLU A 982 -54.54 -1.24 -3.93
C GLU A 982 -53.56 -0.63 -2.91
N MET A 983 -52.38 -0.18 -3.37
CA MET A 983 -51.42 0.51 -2.51
C MET A 983 -52.04 1.75 -1.87
N LYS A 984 -52.70 2.60 -2.66
CA LYS A 984 -53.39 3.79 -2.17
C LYS A 984 -54.47 3.45 -1.14
N LYS A 985 -55.25 2.40 -1.39
CA LYS A 985 -56.26 1.88 -0.45
C LYS A 985 -55.62 1.43 0.87
N LEU A 986 -54.56 0.62 0.85
CA LEU A 986 -53.90 0.11 2.06
C LEU A 986 -53.21 1.19 2.90
N LEU A 987 -52.73 2.26 2.24
CA LEU A 987 -52.10 3.40 2.92
C LEU A 987 -53.14 4.34 3.55
N THR A 988 -54.33 4.47 2.95
CA THR A 988 -55.41 5.34 3.44
C THR A 988 -56.32 4.65 4.46
N ASP A 989 -56.72 3.40 4.19
CA ASP A 989 -57.49 2.57 5.10
C ASP A 989 -56.58 1.56 5.78
N ARG A 990 -56.21 1.86 7.04
CA ARG A 990 -55.28 1.07 7.86
C ARG A 990 -55.98 -0.01 8.68
N SER A 991 -57.28 -0.27 8.44
CA SER A 991 -58.08 -1.27 9.19
C SER A 991 -57.64 -2.71 8.96
N TRP A 992 -56.86 -2.98 7.91
CA TRP A 992 -56.26 -4.30 7.65
C TRP A 992 -55.19 -4.69 8.66
N ARG A 993 -54.59 -3.70 9.35
CA ARG A 993 -53.52 -3.95 10.33
C ARG A 993 -54.06 -4.74 11.51
N PRO A 994 -53.37 -5.80 11.96
CA PRO A 994 -53.75 -6.49 13.20
C PRO A 994 -53.68 -5.55 14.41
N SER A 995 -54.41 -5.89 15.47
CA SER A 995 -54.30 -5.15 16.74
C SER A 995 -52.87 -5.26 17.32
N PRO A 996 -52.43 -4.31 18.15
CA PRO A 996 -51.11 -4.40 18.81
C PRO A 996 -50.88 -5.70 19.58
N GLU A 997 -51.92 -6.27 20.19
CA GLU A 997 -51.88 -7.56 20.88
C GLU A 997 -51.64 -8.69 19.87
N ARG A 998 -52.40 -8.70 18.77
CA ARG A 998 -52.24 -9.71 17.72
C ARG A 998 -50.89 -9.62 17.03
N MET A 999 -50.36 -8.41 16.81
CA MET A 999 -49.00 -8.21 16.29
C MET A 999 -47.94 -8.79 17.23
N ARG A 1000 -48.10 -8.65 18.56
CA ARG A 1000 -47.19 -9.26 19.54
C ARG A 1000 -47.26 -10.78 19.54
N GLU A 1001 -48.44 -11.36 19.38
CA GLU A 1001 -48.60 -12.82 19.25
C GLU A 1001 -47.89 -13.36 18.01
N LEU A 1002 -48.11 -12.73 16.85
CA LEU A 1002 -47.47 -13.11 15.58
C LEU A 1002 -45.96 -12.94 15.65
N SER A 1003 -45.50 -11.86 16.25
CA SER A 1003 -44.10 -11.57 16.54
C SER A 1003 -43.47 -12.66 17.43
N ALA A 1004 -44.15 -13.11 18.49
CA ALA A 1004 -43.68 -14.19 19.35
C ALA A 1004 -43.59 -15.54 18.63
N MET A 1005 -44.59 -15.87 17.80
CA MET A 1005 -44.59 -17.07 16.95
C MET A 1005 -43.41 -17.05 15.97
N VAL A 1006 -43.17 -15.94 15.26
CA VAL A 1006 -42.04 -15.81 14.32
C VAL A 1006 -40.70 -16.00 15.05
N ARG A 1007 -40.51 -15.38 16.23
CA ARG A 1007 -39.27 -15.56 17.01
C ARG A 1007 -39.09 -16.98 17.56
N ALA A 1008 -40.17 -17.71 17.81
CA ALA A 1008 -40.10 -19.07 18.32
C ALA A 1008 -39.88 -20.11 17.20
N GLU A 1009 -40.64 -20.02 16.11
CA GLU A 1009 -40.75 -21.07 15.09
C GLU A 1009 -39.93 -20.75 13.81
N HIS A 1010 -39.63 -19.48 13.57
CA HIS A 1010 -38.92 -18.98 12.40
C HIS A 1010 -37.67 -18.17 12.78
N SER A 1011 -36.94 -18.63 13.81
CA SER A 1011 -35.65 -18.07 14.22
C SER A 1011 -34.46 -18.83 13.65
N PHE A 1012 -33.30 -18.17 13.58
CA PHE A 1012 -32.05 -18.85 13.22
C PHE A 1012 -31.69 -19.96 14.21
N ASP A 1013 -32.12 -19.88 15.47
CA ASP A 1013 -32.00 -20.98 16.43
C ASP A 1013 -32.78 -22.23 15.99
N ALA A 1014 -34.02 -22.06 15.50
CA ALA A 1014 -34.79 -23.17 14.97
C ALA A 1014 -34.13 -23.76 13.71
N ARG A 1015 -33.61 -22.91 12.80
CA ARG A 1015 -32.91 -23.36 11.58
C ARG A 1015 -31.60 -24.07 11.89
N ALA A 1016 -30.81 -23.55 12.82
CA ALA A 1016 -29.58 -24.15 13.28
C ALA A 1016 -29.82 -25.54 13.89
N ALA A 1017 -30.92 -25.73 14.62
CA ALA A 1017 -31.29 -27.05 15.15
C ALA A 1017 -31.56 -28.07 14.03
N THR A 1018 -32.40 -27.72 13.04
CA THR A 1018 -32.70 -28.59 11.90
C THR A 1018 -31.45 -28.90 11.06
N LEU A 1019 -30.62 -27.88 10.79
CA LEU A 1019 -29.39 -28.04 10.02
C LEU A 1019 -28.39 -28.94 10.76
N LEU A 1020 -28.22 -28.75 12.08
CA LEU A 1020 -27.32 -29.55 12.89
C LEU A 1020 -27.77 -31.01 12.98
N GLU A 1021 -29.06 -31.27 13.19
CA GLU A 1021 -29.63 -32.62 13.18
C GLU A 1021 -29.37 -33.32 11.83
N THR A 1022 -29.59 -32.61 10.72
CA THR A 1022 -29.33 -33.11 9.37
C THR A 1022 -27.84 -33.43 9.18
N ALA A 1023 -26.95 -32.53 9.57
CA ALA A 1023 -25.52 -32.72 9.43
C ALA A 1023 -25.00 -33.90 10.26
N LEU A 1024 -25.46 -34.06 11.51
CA LEU A 1024 -25.07 -35.18 12.37
C LEU A 1024 -25.55 -36.52 11.80
N SER A 1025 -26.76 -36.57 11.25
CA SER A 1025 -27.31 -37.76 10.59
C SER A 1025 -26.43 -38.19 9.40
N LEU A 1026 -26.04 -37.23 8.56
CA LEU A 1026 -25.17 -37.47 7.41
C LEU A 1026 -23.74 -37.84 7.83
N TRP A 1027 -23.21 -37.19 8.87
CA TRP A 1027 -21.87 -37.41 9.40
C TRP A 1027 -21.68 -38.82 9.98
N HIS A 1028 -22.70 -39.37 10.65
CA HIS A 1028 -22.66 -40.73 11.21
C HIS A 1028 -23.04 -41.83 10.19
N GLY A 1029 -23.69 -41.46 9.08
CA GLY A 1029 -24.16 -42.41 8.06
C GLY A 1029 -23.06 -43.04 7.21
N ASP A 1030 -21.82 -42.57 7.31
CA ASP A 1030 -20.68 -43.01 6.49
C ASP A 1030 -19.84 -44.13 7.13
N ASP A 1031 -20.23 -44.63 8.32
CA ASP A 1031 -19.64 -45.81 8.97
C ASP A 1031 -20.15 -47.13 8.31
N GLY A 1032 -19.76 -47.37 7.06
CA GLY A 1032 -19.35 -48.69 6.56
C GLY A 1032 -20.19 -49.95 6.86
N THR A 1033 -21.53 -49.94 6.75
CA THR A 1033 -22.34 -51.18 6.71
C THR A 1033 -23.21 -51.34 5.46
N GLY A 1034 -22.73 -50.87 4.30
CA GLY A 1034 -23.28 -51.26 3.01
C GLY A 1034 -22.60 -52.53 2.49
N GLU A 1035 -23.21 -53.70 2.71
CA GLU A 1035 -22.82 -54.93 2.00
C GLU A 1035 -22.80 -54.68 0.48
N PRO A 1036 -21.76 -55.13 -0.26
CA PRO A 1036 -21.71 -54.97 -1.69
C PRO A 1036 -22.76 -55.88 -2.34
N ALA A 1037 -23.79 -55.29 -2.92
CA ALA A 1037 -24.71 -55.99 -3.80
C ALA A 1037 -23.96 -56.42 -5.08
N GLY A 1038 -23.63 -57.71 -5.15
CA GLY A 1038 -23.57 -58.53 -6.37
C GLY A 1038 -22.72 -58.01 -7.52
N SER A 1039 -21.47 -58.45 -7.58
CA SER A 1039 -20.67 -58.49 -8.81
C SER A 1039 -21.33 -59.40 -9.86
N GLY A 1040 -22.07 -58.80 -10.80
CA GLY A 1040 -22.50 -59.43 -12.05
C GLY A 1040 -21.45 -59.26 -13.14
N GLU A 1041 -20.94 -60.39 -13.64
CA GLU A 1041 -20.03 -60.51 -14.79
C GLU A 1041 -20.53 -59.83 -16.07
N ARG A 1042 -19.60 -59.20 -16.80
CA ARG A 1042 -19.26 -59.37 -18.25
C ARG A 1042 -18.54 -58.10 -18.75
N ALA A 1043 -17.26 -58.15 -19.09
CA ALA A 1043 -16.63 -58.73 -20.30
C ALA A 1043 -16.54 -57.72 -21.47
N SER A 1044 -15.30 -57.64 -22.00
CA SER A 1044 -14.74 -56.88 -23.13
C SER A 1044 -14.56 -55.38 -22.96
#